data_AF-A0A9X4LD03-F1
#
_entry.id   AF-A0A9X4LD03-F1
#
_cell.length_a   1.000
_cell.length_b   1.000
_cell.length_c   1.000
_cell.angle_alpha   90.00
_cell.angle_beta   90.00
_cell.angle_gamma   90.00
#
_symmetry.space_group_name_H-M   'P 1'
#
loop_
_entity.id
_entity.type
_entity.pdbx_description
1 polymer ?
#
loop_
_entity_poly.entity_id
_entity_poly.type
_entity_poly.pdbx_seq_one_letter_code
_entity_poly.pdbx_strand_id
1 'polypeptide(L)'
;MIVQPIDYFLIVWFALAGLSAAYVAWDQFRHNPEPVVMKWGFVLVTLYMGPIGLLLYVMADKEPAPGEHEVFIKPLWKQGVGSTIHCVAGDATGIILAAVVTASLGLPMWVDLIVEYVAGFAFGLFIFQSLFMKNMMGGSYWENVRKSFMPEFISMNAMMAGMAPVMTLLMMGRDMRAMEPTEMLFWGVMSVGVIAGFAIAYPVNVWMVSRQMKHGLMTQRDKAHDEKAPNAPTKQSAENTPASMAHQDHAGHGKHVAESAGHEKAMAPASRSSNHGEHAKSEGSETGQSGASQGASHGGQHGAHAMQPQVTRPQLVTVSLFTTLMLAGGMTFPAIFVNMRLSARDVQASIMPPGMKSFWDTPGEAMRDMAAVHPRLVQHEPPADARGDRPLFERNEDGVKVFELETGVVRWNVLPDVKVEGYAFNQQIPGPRIRVTEGDRVRIKVTNRLPESTTVHWHGLILPNGMDGPANITQQPIPPGGSFTYEFTTEQAGTFFYHTHDHADRQQALGLYGALIIDPKPGSPAATELRADKEYVIQLQEWLQREGLTYPAMLMEGGLPNYFTINGKAFPSTDTVTMKVGQTIKLRFIGTNNNFVHPMHVHGGPFTVVARDGYDLKPSARFEADTVNVGPGQRYDVLWTARRPGAWLVHCHIPHHTTNNNVEHHGGGGLMMVLNVRD
;
A
#
# COMPACT_ATOMS: atom_id res chain seq x y z
N MET A 1 15.53 5.42 1.23
CA MET A 1 15.90 4.01 1.48
C MET A 1 14.81 3.15 0.89
N ILE A 2 15.17 2.20 0.03
CA ILE A 2 14.23 1.35 -0.71
C ILE A 2 13.66 0.31 0.25
N VAL A 3 12.33 0.23 0.32
CA VAL A 3 11.58 -0.65 1.22
C VAL A 3 10.98 -1.81 0.44
N GLN A 4 10.46 -1.55 -0.77
CA GLN A 4 9.84 -2.56 -1.62
C GLN A 4 10.35 -2.47 -3.07
N PRO A 5 10.23 -3.55 -3.86
CA PRO A 5 10.59 -3.55 -5.28
C PRO A 5 9.95 -2.42 -6.10
N ILE A 6 8.72 -2.00 -5.75
CA ILE A 6 8.03 -0.89 -6.40
C ILE A 6 8.81 0.43 -6.30
N ASP A 7 9.61 0.63 -5.25
CA ASP A 7 10.39 1.86 -5.07
C ASP A 7 11.47 1.98 -6.17
N TYR A 8 12.04 0.87 -6.66
CA TYR A 8 12.97 0.90 -7.80
C TYR A 8 12.26 1.36 -9.08
N PHE A 9 11.06 0.83 -9.32
CA PHE A 9 10.25 1.23 -10.47
C PHE A 9 9.93 2.73 -10.40
N LEU A 10 9.54 3.24 -9.23
CA LEU A 10 9.22 4.66 -9.02
C LEU A 10 10.44 5.57 -9.24
N ILE A 11 11.63 5.17 -8.80
CA ILE A 11 12.87 5.92 -9.07
C ILE A 11 13.09 6.07 -10.59
N VAL A 12 12.96 4.97 -11.34
CA VAL A 12 13.09 5.01 -12.80
C VAL A 12 11.99 5.85 -13.44
N TRP A 13 10.74 5.68 -12.98
CA TRP A 13 9.58 6.46 -13.46
C TRP A 13 9.80 7.96 -13.28
N PHE A 14 10.24 8.41 -12.11
CA PHE A 14 10.48 9.83 -11.84
C PHE A 14 11.70 10.38 -12.58
N ALA A 15 12.75 9.59 -12.76
CA ALA A 15 13.88 9.97 -13.61
C ALA A 15 13.41 10.20 -15.06
N LEU A 16 12.60 9.28 -15.60
CA LEU A 16 12.03 9.41 -16.93
C LEU A 16 11.04 10.58 -17.02
N ALA A 17 10.22 10.82 -16.00
CA ALA A 17 9.30 11.95 -15.94
C ALA A 17 10.05 13.29 -15.96
N GLY A 18 11.12 13.42 -15.17
CA GLY A 18 11.97 14.62 -15.16
C GLY A 18 12.65 14.87 -16.51
N LEU A 19 13.21 13.83 -17.14
CA LEU A 19 13.81 13.94 -18.48
C LEU A 19 12.76 14.30 -19.54
N SER A 20 11.57 13.70 -19.46
CA SER A 20 10.44 13.97 -20.35
C SER A 20 9.99 15.43 -20.24
N ALA A 21 9.76 15.92 -19.03
CA ALA A 21 9.35 17.30 -18.78
C ALA A 21 10.42 18.31 -19.22
N ALA A 22 11.71 17.99 -18.99
CA ALA A 22 12.82 18.83 -19.44
C ALA A 22 12.91 18.91 -20.97
N TYR A 23 12.72 17.80 -21.68
CA TYR A 23 12.66 17.78 -23.14
C TYR A 23 11.46 18.59 -23.66
N VAL A 24 10.26 18.38 -23.11
CA VAL A 24 9.05 19.11 -23.50
C VAL A 24 9.25 20.60 -23.27
N ALA A 25 9.79 21.02 -22.12
CA ALA A 25 10.08 22.42 -21.85
C ALA A 25 11.08 22.99 -22.86
N TRP A 26 12.20 22.30 -23.11
CA TRP A 26 13.19 22.75 -24.07
C TRP A 26 12.62 22.95 -25.48
N ASP A 27 11.82 22.00 -25.96
CA ASP A 27 11.25 22.01 -27.30
C ASP A 27 10.13 23.06 -27.44
N GLN A 28 9.22 23.11 -26.45
CA GLN A 28 8.11 24.06 -26.41
C GLN A 28 8.59 25.52 -26.44
N PHE A 29 9.61 25.86 -25.66
CA PHE A 29 10.10 27.24 -25.56
C PHE A 29 11.05 27.65 -26.70
N ARG A 30 11.51 26.71 -27.54
CA ARG A 30 12.42 27.01 -28.66
C ARG A 30 11.82 26.86 -30.04
N HIS A 31 10.99 25.84 -30.25
CA HIS A 31 10.57 25.44 -31.60
C HIS A 31 9.07 25.51 -31.79
N ASN A 32 8.26 25.35 -30.73
CA ASN A 32 6.82 25.23 -30.89
C ASN A 32 6.11 26.61 -30.88
N PRO A 33 5.31 26.95 -31.90
CA PRO A 33 4.65 28.25 -32.03
C PRO A 33 3.31 28.33 -31.28
N GLU A 34 3.23 27.85 -30.03
CA GLU A 34 2.00 27.89 -29.24
C GLU A 34 1.97 29.00 -28.17
N PRO A 35 0.79 29.39 -27.65
CA PRO A 35 0.70 30.35 -26.55
C PRO A 35 1.41 29.85 -25.28
N VAL A 36 2.03 30.76 -24.52
CA VAL A 36 2.81 30.46 -23.29
C VAL A 36 2.04 29.59 -22.29
N VAL A 37 0.72 29.75 -22.23
CA VAL A 37 -0.17 28.98 -21.34
C VAL A 37 -0.16 27.50 -21.69
N MET A 38 -0.23 27.18 -22.98
CA MET A 38 -0.20 25.80 -23.45
C MET A 38 1.19 25.17 -23.24
N LYS A 39 2.26 25.98 -23.35
CA LYS A 39 3.64 25.53 -23.08
C LYS A 39 3.76 25.01 -21.66
N TRP A 40 3.30 25.80 -20.70
CA TRP A 40 3.25 25.37 -19.30
C TRP A 40 2.29 24.21 -19.07
N GLY A 41 1.15 24.17 -19.77
CA GLY A 41 0.21 23.05 -19.73
C GLY A 41 0.89 21.72 -20.06
N PHE A 42 1.59 21.63 -21.19
CA PHE A 42 2.30 20.41 -21.59
C PHE A 42 3.46 20.07 -20.67
N VAL A 43 4.22 21.06 -20.19
CA VAL A 43 5.31 20.83 -19.24
C VAL A 43 4.79 20.24 -17.93
N LEU A 44 3.74 20.83 -17.36
CA LEU A 44 3.16 20.38 -16.09
C LEU A 44 2.51 19.00 -16.21
N VAL A 45 1.69 18.77 -17.25
CA VAL A 45 1.06 17.47 -17.43
C VAL A 45 2.09 16.37 -17.74
N THR A 46 3.18 16.70 -18.45
CA THR A 46 4.31 15.77 -18.63
C THR A 46 5.03 15.48 -17.32
N LEU A 47 5.16 16.47 -16.44
CA LEU A 47 5.70 16.25 -15.10
C LEU A 47 4.81 15.29 -14.28
N TYR A 48 3.49 15.39 -14.42
CA TYR A 48 2.54 14.53 -13.70
C TYR A 48 2.43 13.12 -14.29
N MET A 49 2.38 12.99 -15.62
CA MET A 49 2.13 11.73 -16.32
C MET A 49 3.40 11.04 -16.83
N GLY A 50 4.56 11.67 -16.65
CA GLY A 50 5.87 11.17 -17.07
C GLY A 50 5.96 10.94 -18.59
N PRO A 51 6.55 9.81 -19.04
CA PRO A 51 6.69 9.50 -20.47
C PRO A 51 5.39 9.51 -21.28
N ILE A 52 4.24 9.27 -20.63
CA ILE A 52 2.93 9.32 -21.30
C ILE A 52 2.62 10.76 -21.73
N GLY A 53 2.93 11.76 -20.91
CA GLY A 53 2.75 13.17 -21.28
C GLY A 53 3.64 13.60 -22.44
N LEU A 54 4.90 13.10 -22.46
CA LEU A 54 5.80 13.30 -23.61
C LEU A 54 5.23 12.70 -24.90
N LEU A 55 4.70 11.48 -24.83
CA LEU A 55 4.08 10.83 -25.99
C LEU A 55 2.89 11.66 -26.49
N LEU A 56 2.04 12.15 -25.60
CA LEU A 56 0.91 13.02 -25.94
C LEU A 56 1.38 14.33 -26.59
N TYR A 57 2.43 14.97 -26.06
CA TYR A 57 3.04 16.16 -26.65
C TYR A 57 3.51 15.89 -28.08
N VAL A 58 4.32 14.83 -28.29
CA VAL A 58 4.87 14.50 -29.61
C VAL A 58 3.77 14.17 -30.62
N MET A 59 2.71 13.48 -30.20
CA MET A 59 1.64 13.05 -31.10
C MET A 59 0.61 14.14 -31.41
N ALA A 60 0.33 15.03 -30.46
CA ALA A 60 -0.76 15.98 -30.56
C ALA A 60 -0.30 17.41 -30.92
N ASP A 61 0.87 17.82 -30.46
CA ASP A 61 1.23 19.25 -30.41
C ASP A 61 2.59 19.59 -31.03
N LYS A 62 3.61 18.73 -30.89
CA LYS A 62 4.94 19.01 -31.44
C LYS A 62 4.89 19.33 -32.94
N GLU A 63 5.37 20.51 -33.32
CA GLU A 63 5.46 20.92 -34.72
C GLU A 63 6.33 19.93 -35.54
N PRO A 64 5.77 19.25 -36.57
CA PRO A 64 6.52 18.26 -37.35
C PRO A 64 7.61 18.88 -38.22
N ALA A 65 7.30 20.03 -38.82
CA ALA A 65 8.21 20.83 -39.62
C ALA A 65 7.83 22.32 -39.49
N PRO A 66 8.80 23.25 -39.58
CA PRO A 66 8.53 24.68 -39.43
C PRO A 66 7.43 25.14 -40.39
N GLY A 67 6.34 25.65 -39.82
CA GLY A 67 5.22 26.18 -40.58
C GLY A 67 4.02 25.23 -40.69
N GLU A 68 4.09 24.00 -40.19
CA GLU A 68 3.03 22.98 -40.34
C GLU A 68 2.14 22.80 -39.10
N HIS A 69 2.42 23.51 -38.00
CA HIS A 69 1.74 23.33 -36.72
C HIS A 69 0.20 23.44 -36.82
N GLU A 70 -0.34 24.45 -37.52
CA GLU A 70 -1.78 24.70 -37.65
C GLU A 70 -2.50 23.53 -38.35
N VAL A 71 -1.85 22.94 -39.37
CA VAL A 71 -2.39 21.79 -40.10
C VAL A 71 -2.29 20.54 -39.23
N PHE A 72 -1.17 20.37 -38.53
CA PHE A 72 -0.90 19.23 -37.68
C PHE A 72 -1.90 19.11 -36.53
N ILE A 73 -2.24 20.22 -35.86
CA ILE A 73 -3.13 20.23 -34.69
C ILE A 73 -4.63 20.25 -35.05
N LYS A 74 -4.99 20.44 -36.32
CA LYS A 74 -6.38 20.57 -36.79
C LYS A 74 -7.31 19.39 -36.42
N PRO A 75 -6.88 18.11 -36.41
CA PRO A 75 -7.75 16.99 -36.07
C PRO A 75 -8.40 17.13 -34.68
N LEU A 76 -9.70 16.80 -34.59
CA LEU A 76 -10.50 16.98 -33.38
C LEU A 76 -9.92 16.25 -32.15
N TRP A 77 -9.34 15.07 -32.33
CA TRP A 77 -8.74 14.31 -31.23
C TRP A 77 -7.52 15.05 -30.63
N LYS A 78 -6.71 15.74 -31.45
CA LYS A 78 -5.57 16.56 -30.99
C LYS A 78 -6.04 17.83 -30.30
N GLN A 79 -7.09 18.46 -30.85
CA GLN A 79 -7.75 19.58 -30.19
C GLN A 79 -8.32 19.18 -28.81
N GLY A 80 -8.90 17.97 -28.72
CA GLY A 80 -9.32 17.37 -27.45
C GLY A 80 -8.17 17.13 -26.49
N VAL A 81 -7.02 16.61 -26.96
CA VAL A 81 -5.81 16.47 -26.15
C VAL A 81 -5.37 17.84 -25.60
N GLY A 82 -5.23 18.87 -26.44
CA GLY A 82 -4.86 20.21 -25.99
C GLY A 82 -5.83 20.78 -24.95
N SER A 83 -7.14 20.62 -25.18
CA SER A 83 -8.17 21.06 -24.22
C SER A 83 -8.06 20.34 -22.88
N THR A 84 -7.80 19.03 -22.91
CA THR A 84 -7.64 18.20 -21.70
C THR A 84 -6.35 18.55 -20.96
N ILE A 85 -5.22 18.74 -21.67
CA ILE A 85 -3.94 19.17 -21.11
C ILE A 85 -4.09 20.48 -20.36
N HIS A 86 -4.81 21.45 -20.94
CA HIS A 86 -5.01 22.75 -20.32
C HIS A 86 -5.79 22.67 -18.99
N CYS A 87 -6.87 21.86 -18.95
CA CYS A 87 -7.63 21.64 -17.71
C CYS A 87 -6.83 20.85 -16.67
N VAL A 88 -6.30 19.69 -17.06
CA VAL A 88 -5.58 18.80 -16.14
C VAL A 88 -4.36 19.48 -15.55
N ALA A 89 -3.67 20.36 -16.29
CA ALA A 89 -2.56 21.14 -15.74
C ALA A 89 -2.99 21.96 -14.51
N GLY A 90 -4.12 22.67 -14.57
CA GLY A 90 -4.63 23.45 -13.45
C GLY A 90 -5.24 22.59 -12.36
N ASP A 91 -6.17 21.71 -12.72
CA ASP A 91 -6.91 20.88 -11.76
C ASP A 91 -5.96 19.98 -10.95
N ALA A 92 -5.06 19.27 -11.62
CA ALA A 92 -4.10 18.38 -10.96
C ALA A 92 -3.12 19.15 -10.06
N THR A 93 -2.70 20.36 -10.46
CA THR A 93 -1.86 21.19 -9.59
C THR A 93 -2.58 21.51 -8.29
N GLY A 94 -3.83 21.97 -8.37
CA GLY A 94 -4.63 22.32 -7.19
C GLY A 94 -4.89 21.11 -6.29
N ILE A 95 -5.22 19.95 -6.89
CA ILE A 95 -5.42 18.69 -6.17
C ILE A 95 -4.14 18.23 -5.48
N ILE A 96 -3.00 18.19 -6.18
CA ILE A 96 -1.72 17.74 -5.61
C ILE A 96 -1.29 18.63 -4.45
N LEU A 97 -1.40 19.95 -4.59
CA LEU A 97 -1.06 20.87 -3.51
C LEU A 97 -1.98 20.70 -2.30
N ALA A 98 -3.29 20.52 -2.54
CA ALA A 98 -4.24 20.27 -1.47
C ALA A 98 -3.95 18.94 -0.75
N ALA A 99 -3.73 17.85 -1.50
CA ALA A 99 -3.42 16.53 -0.96
C ALA A 99 -2.20 16.55 -0.04
N VAL A 100 -1.13 17.28 -0.42
CA VAL A 100 0.06 17.45 0.43
C VAL A 100 -0.29 18.15 1.74
N VAL A 101 -1.10 19.21 1.68
CA VAL A 101 -1.51 19.98 2.86
C VAL A 101 -2.42 19.17 3.76
N THR A 102 -3.45 18.54 3.22
CA THR A 102 -4.44 17.78 4.00
C THR A 102 -3.84 16.53 4.64
N ALA A 103 -2.98 15.80 3.92
CA ALA A 103 -2.22 14.70 4.47
C ALA A 103 -1.30 15.15 5.62
N SER A 104 -0.60 16.29 5.45
CA SER A 104 0.25 16.87 6.51
C SER A 104 -0.55 17.30 7.74
N LEU A 105 -1.79 17.75 7.56
CA LEU A 105 -2.72 18.09 8.64
C LEU A 105 -3.35 16.86 9.29
N GLY A 106 -3.25 15.68 8.68
CA GLY A 106 -3.86 14.44 9.17
C GLY A 106 -5.39 14.49 9.12
N LEU A 107 -5.95 15.07 8.06
CA LEU A 107 -7.38 15.09 7.85
C LEU A 107 -7.87 13.70 7.38
N PRO A 108 -9.13 13.33 7.67
CA PRO A 108 -9.73 12.11 7.14
C PRO A 108 -9.85 12.15 5.63
N MET A 109 -9.64 11.01 4.97
CA MET A 109 -9.64 10.94 3.49
C MET A 109 -10.91 11.49 2.83
N TRP A 110 -12.10 11.30 3.41
CA TRP A 110 -13.33 11.86 2.84
C TRP A 110 -13.33 13.41 2.83
N VAL A 111 -12.66 14.04 3.79
CA VAL A 111 -12.44 15.49 3.81
C VAL A 111 -11.39 15.87 2.79
N ASP A 112 -10.31 15.10 2.69
CA ASP A 112 -9.23 15.31 1.73
C ASP A 112 -9.77 15.40 0.30
N LEU A 113 -10.59 14.43 -0.12
CA LEU A 113 -11.20 14.42 -1.45
C LEU A 113 -12.07 15.65 -1.74
N ILE A 114 -12.77 16.18 -0.73
CA ILE A 114 -13.59 17.40 -0.87
C ILE A 114 -12.68 18.62 -1.03
N VAL A 115 -11.66 18.74 -0.18
CA VAL A 115 -10.71 19.85 -0.21
C VAL A 115 -9.91 19.84 -1.52
N GLU A 116 -9.45 18.67 -1.95
CA GLU A 116 -8.78 18.44 -3.23
C GLU A 116 -9.66 18.84 -4.41
N TYR A 117 -10.93 18.43 -4.42
CA TYR A 117 -11.88 18.83 -5.47
C TYR A 117 -12.05 20.35 -5.52
N VAL A 118 -12.27 20.99 -4.37
CA VAL A 118 -12.47 22.45 -4.29
C VAL A 118 -11.21 23.20 -4.72
N ALA A 119 -10.03 22.75 -4.27
CA ALA A 119 -8.76 23.36 -4.61
C ALA A 119 -8.40 23.18 -6.09
N GLY A 120 -8.59 21.97 -6.63
CA GLY A 120 -8.42 21.68 -8.06
C GLY A 120 -9.30 22.58 -8.90
N PHE A 121 -10.60 22.63 -8.60
CA PHE A 121 -11.56 23.44 -9.36
C PHE A 121 -11.24 24.93 -9.27
N ALA A 122 -10.87 25.43 -8.08
CA ALA A 122 -10.49 26.82 -7.89
C ALA A 122 -9.21 27.17 -8.66
N PHE A 123 -8.20 26.30 -8.64
CA PHE A 123 -6.92 26.52 -9.33
C PHE A 123 -7.09 26.44 -10.85
N GLY A 124 -7.82 25.44 -11.33
CA GLY A 124 -8.24 25.32 -12.73
C GLY A 124 -8.98 26.57 -13.21
N LEU A 125 -10.05 26.96 -12.51
CA LEU A 125 -10.90 28.08 -12.91
C LEU A 125 -10.20 29.45 -12.81
N PHE A 126 -9.57 29.78 -11.67
CA PHE A 126 -9.08 31.12 -11.39
C PHE A 126 -7.65 31.40 -11.86
N ILE A 127 -6.84 30.36 -12.08
CA ILE A 127 -5.45 30.53 -12.51
C ILE A 127 -5.31 30.07 -13.96
N PHE A 128 -5.68 28.83 -14.27
CA PHE A 128 -5.47 28.27 -15.61
C PHE A 128 -6.44 28.80 -16.66
N GLN A 129 -7.75 28.80 -16.36
CA GLN A 129 -8.75 29.26 -17.32
C GLN A 129 -8.86 30.79 -17.40
N SER A 130 -8.91 31.51 -16.26
CA SER A 130 -9.25 32.94 -16.28
C SER A 130 -8.05 33.89 -16.37
N LEU A 131 -6.96 33.60 -15.66
CA LEU A 131 -5.77 34.46 -15.61
C LEU A 131 -4.91 34.27 -16.86
N PHE A 132 -4.60 33.02 -17.19
CA PHE A 132 -3.74 32.71 -18.30
C PHE A 132 -4.42 32.92 -19.67
N MET A 133 -5.74 32.72 -19.79
CA MET A 133 -6.46 33.00 -21.05
C MET A 133 -6.92 34.47 -21.21
N LYS A 134 -6.59 35.35 -20.26
CA LYS A 134 -6.92 36.79 -20.31
C LYS A 134 -6.43 37.46 -21.60
N ASN A 135 -5.23 37.08 -22.05
CA ASN A 135 -4.62 37.65 -23.25
C ASN A 135 -5.18 37.06 -24.55
N MET A 136 -5.98 36.00 -24.48
CA MET A 136 -6.47 35.23 -25.64
C MET A 136 -7.95 35.47 -25.94
N MET A 137 -8.82 35.49 -24.92
CA MET A 137 -10.26 35.65 -25.11
C MET A 137 -10.73 37.12 -25.19
N GLY A 138 -9.89 38.07 -24.76
CA GLY A 138 -10.29 39.47 -24.58
C GLY A 138 -11.35 39.65 -23.49
N GLY A 139 -11.53 40.88 -23.01
CA GLY A 139 -12.51 41.20 -21.96
C GLY A 139 -11.95 41.22 -20.53
N SER A 140 -12.85 41.36 -19.55
CA SER A 140 -12.46 41.44 -18.14
C SER A 140 -12.20 40.06 -17.54
N TYR A 141 -11.32 39.97 -16.53
CA TYR A 141 -11.03 38.72 -15.82
C TYR A 141 -12.30 37.98 -15.38
N TRP A 142 -13.27 38.70 -14.84
CA TRP A 142 -14.54 38.15 -14.37
C TRP A 142 -15.47 37.67 -15.48
N GLU A 143 -15.37 38.25 -16.66
CA GLU A 143 -16.11 37.77 -17.84
C GLU A 143 -15.56 36.41 -18.29
N ASN A 144 -14.24 36.24 -18.25
CA ASN A 144 -13.59 34.96 -18.56
C ASN A 144 -13.96 33.88 -17.55
N VAL A 145 -13.93 34.17 -16.24
CA VAL A 145 -14.39 33.25 -15.20
C VAL A 145 -15.82 32.77 -15.46
N ARG A 146 -16.75 33.67 -15.81
CA ARG A 146 -18.14 33.30 -16.08
C ARG A 146 -18.30 32.41 -17.32
N LYS A 147 -17.51 32.67 -18.37
CA LYS A 147 -17.56 31.87 -19.61
C LYS A 147 -16.92 30.49 -19.43
N SER A 148 -15.85 30.37 -18.64
CA SER A 148 -15.13 29.11 -18.42
C SER A 148 -15.70 28.25 -17.29
N PHE A 149 -16.56 28.79 -16.42
CA PHE A 149 -17.11 28.05 -15.28
C PHE A 149 -17.75 26.71 -15.66
N MET A 150 -18.68 26.71 -16.62
CA MET A 150 -19.43 25.50 -16.97
C MET A 150 -18.56 24.45 -17.70
N PRO A 151 -17.73 24.83 -18.70
CA PRO A 151 -16.76 23.91 -19.28
C PRO A 151 -15.76 23.34 -18.27
N GLU A 152 -15.31 24.13 -17.29
CA GLU A 152 -14.42 23.66 -16.22
C GLU A 152 -15.15 22.69 -15.30
N PHE A 153 -16.36 23.02 -14.85
CA PHE A 153 -17.16 22.15 -13.99
C PHE A 153 -17.38 20.76 -14.60
N ILE A 154 -17.74 20.70 -15.90
CA ILE A 154 -17.96 19.44 -16.62
C ILE A 154 -16.65 18.63 -16.73
N SER A 155 -15.52 19.30 -16.98
CA SER A 155 -14.20 18.65 -17.12
C SER A 155 -13.69 18.13 -15.79
N MET A 156 -13.69 18.98 -14.76
CA MET A 156 -13.23 18.66 -13.41
C MET A 156 -14.04 17.51 -12.80
N ASN A 157 -15.36 17.48 -13.01
CA ASN A 157 -16.19 16.35 -12.59
C ASN A 157 -15.71 15.02 -13.19
N ALA A 158 -15.44 15.01 -14.50
CA ALA A 158 -14.96 13.81 -15.19
C ALA A 158 -13.54 13.42 -14.76
N MET A 159 -12.67 14.41 -14.56
CA MET A 159 -11.31 14.21 -14.05
C MET A 159 -11.33 13.56 -12.67
N MET A 160 -12.05 14.15 -11.72
CA MET A 160 -12.15 13.65 -10.35
C MET A 160 -12.90 12.32 -10.26
N ALA A 161 -13.89 12.07 -11.13
CA ALA A 161 -14.54 10.78 -11.22
C ALA A 161 -13.57 9.63 -11.58
N GLY A 162 -12.51 9.92 -12.34
CA GLY A 162 -11.47 8.96 -12.68
C GLY A 162 -10.34 8.90 -11.64
N MET A 163 -9.91 10.06 -11.15
CA MET A 163 -8.76 10.18 -10.25
C MET A 163 -9.06 9.72 -8.82
N ALA A 164 -10.18 10.14 -8.23
CA ALA A 164 -10.49 9.88 -6.82
C ALA A 164 -10.57 8.37 -6.49
N PRO A 165 -11.27 7.51 -7.26
CA PRO A 165 -11.29 6.08 -6.96
C PRO A 165 -9.93 5.42 -6.99
N VAL A 166 -9.11 5.78 -7.99
CA VAL A 166 -7.78 5.22 -8.18
C VAL A 166 -6.87 5.62 -7.03
N MET A 167 -6.89 6.91 -6.65
CA MET A 167 -6.13 7.39 -5.51
C MET A 167 -6.57 6.71 -4.22
N THR A 168 -7.86 6.74 -3.89
CA THR A 168 -8.37 6.18 -2.63
C THR A 168 -8.06 4.69 -2.50
N LEU A 169 -8.26 3.89 -3.56
CA LEU A 169 -7.99 2.45 -3.52
C LEU A 169 -6.50 2.11 -3.45
N LEU A 170 -5.62 2.92 -4.04
CA LEU A 170 -4.18 2.71 -3.95
C LEU A 170 -3.59 3.25 -2.65
N MET A 171 -4.12 4.38 -2.15
CA MET A 171 -3.69 5.02 -0.90
C MET A 171 -4.14 4.24 0.34
N MET A 172 -5.37 3.73 0.36
CA MET A 172 -5.90 2.82 1.39
C MET A 172 -5.83 1.35 0.96
N GLY A 173 -4.93 1.06 0.02
CA GLY A 173 -4.61 -0.30 -0.37
C GLY A 173 -3.69 -0.96 0.64
N ARG A 174 -2.89 -1.90 0.16
CA ARG A 174 -1.95 -2.65 0.99
C ARG A 174 -0.81 -1.79 1.54
N ASP A 175 -0.31 -0.85 0.77
CA ASP A 175 0.86 -0.04 1.12
C ASP A 175 0.46 1.42 1.31
N MET A 176 0.19 1.77 2.56
CA MET A 176 -0.31 3.10 2.95
C MET A 176 0.80 4.14 3.07
N ARG A 177 2.05 3.80 2.73
CA ARG A 177 3.08 4.81 2.40
C ARG A 177 2.60 5.74 1.29
N ALA A 178 1.66 5.28 0.46
CA ALA A 178 0.97 6.07 -0.53
C ALA A 178 0.19 7.29 0.03
N MET A 179 -0.10 7.35 1.33
CA MET A 179 -0.77 8.49 1.97
C MET A 179 0.21 9.57 2.48
N GLU A 180 1.50 9.26 2.52
CA GLU A 180 2.51 10.13 3.13
C GLU A 180 3.26 10.92 2.05
N PRO A 181 3.14 12.27 2.00
CA PRO A 181 3.82 13.09 0.99
C PRO A 181 5.36 12.98 0.99
N THR A 182 5.92 12.49 2.10
CA THR A 182 7.36 12.23 2.25
C THR A 182 7.82 10.95 1.55
N GLU A 183 6.90 10.08 1.15
CA GLU A 183 7.19 8.83 0.46
C GLU A 183 7.05 8.97 -1.05
N MET A 184 7.91 8.29 -1.80
CA MET A 184 7.84 8.26 -3.27
C MET A 184 6.54 7.63 -3.78
N LEU A 185 5.98 6.70 -3.01
CA LEU A 185 4.76 5.99 -3.38
C LEU A 185 3.55 6.93 -3.47
N PHE A 186 3.45 7.93 -2.59
CA PHE A 186 2.42 8.97 -2.66
C PHE A 186 2.43 9.65 -4.04
N TRP A 187 3.58 10.13 -4.47
CA TRP A 187 3.74 10.79 -5.77
C TRP A 187 3.47 9.85 -6.95
N GLY A 188 3.79 8.56 -6.80
CA GLY A 188 3.48 7.54 -7.80
C GLY A 188 1.97 7.35 -7.97
N VAL A 189 1.25 7.25 -6.85
CA VAL A 189 -0.21 7.14 -6.85
C VAL A 189 -0.86 8.42 -7.39
N MET A 190 -0.35 9.61 -7.05
CA MET A 190 -0.82 10.86 -7.65
C MET A 190 -0.64 10.86 -9.18
N SER A 191 0.51 10.42 -9.67
CA SER A 191 0.78 10.30 -11.11
C SER A 191 -0.23 9.38 -11.80
N VAL A 192 -0.48 8.19 -11.24
CA VAL A 192 -1.47 7.24 -11.77
C VAL A 192 -2.91 7.79 -11.68
N GLY A 193 -3.24 8.47 -10.59
CA GLY A 193 -4.53 9.15 -10.41
C GLY A 193 -4.77 10.21 -11.48
N VAL A 194 -3.78 11.05 -11.77
CA VAL A 194 -3.86 12.07 -12.84
C VAL A 194 -4.03 11.41 -14.22
N ILE A 195 -3.32 10.31 -14.50
CA ILE A 195 -3.48 9.56 -15.75
C ILE A 195 -4.90 9.01 -15.90
N ALA A 196 -5.46 8.42 -14.83
CA ALA A 196 -6.83 7.92 -14.83
C ALA A 196 -7.85 9.05 -15.02
N GLY A 197 -7.68 10.16 -14.29
CA GLY A 197 -8.51 11.35 -14.45
C GLY A 197 -8.45 11.92 -15.86
N PHE A 198 -7.25 12.03 -16.45
CA PHE A 198 -7.06 12.45 -17.84
C PHE A 198 -7.83 11.55 -18.82
N ALA A 199 -7.73 10.22 -18.66
CA ALA A 199 -8.39 9.27 -19.54
C ALA A 199 -9.92 9.40 -19.51
N ILE A 200 -10.51 9.66 -18.34
CA ILE A 200 -11.96 9.87 -18.19
C ILE A 200 -12.39 11.27 -18.65
N ALA A 201 -11.59 12.30 -18.40
CA ALA A 201 -11.88 13.67 -18.82
C ALA A 201 -11.72 13.88 -20.33
N TYR A 202 -10.83 13.16 -21.00
CA TYR A 202 -10.52 13.30 -22.41
C TYR A 202 -11.75 13.24 -23.35
N PRO A 203 -12.60 12.18 -23.32
CA PRO A 203 -13.76 12.12 -24.21
C PRO A 203 -14.77 13.24 -23.96
N VAL A 204 -14.90 13.68 -22.71
CA VAL A 204 -15.77 14.80 -22.33
C VAL A 204 -15.23 16.12 -22.90
N ASN A 205 -13.92 16.33 -22.83
CA ASN A 205 -13.25 17.49 -23.43
C ASN A 205 -13.32 17.48 -24.96
N VAL A 206 -13.14 16.33 -25.62
CA VAL A 206 -13.35 16.18 -27.07
C VAL A 206 -14.78 16.61 -27.46
N TRP A 207 -15.78 16.18 -26.69
CA TRP A 207 -17.16 16.59 -26.93
C TRP A 207 -17.35 18.11 -26.77
N MET A 208 -16.81 18.72 -25.71
CA MET A 208 -16.91 20.17 -25.48
C MET A 208 -16.22 20.98 -26.59
N VAL A 209 -15.07 20.53 -27.08
CA VAL A 209 -14.38 21.14 -28.23
C VAL A 209 -15.22 21.03 -29.50
N SER A 210 -15.82 19.86 -29.75
CA SER A 210 -16.69 19.65 -30.93
C SER A 210 -17.92 20.56 -30.95
N ARG A 211 -18.32 21.09 -29.78
CA ARG A 211 -19.45 21.99 -29.60
C ARG A 211 -19.07 23.45 -29.38
N GLN A 212 -17.79 23.80 -29.57
CA GLN A 212 -17.28 25.16 -29.40
C GLN A 212 -17.50 25.72 -27.98
N MET A 213 -17.53 24.85 -26.96
CA MET A 213 -17.53 25.25 -25.54
C MET A 213 -16.11 25.46 -24.99
N LYS A 214 -15.13 24.79 -25.60
CA LYS A 214 -13.70 24.93 -25.31
C LYS A 214 -12.93 25.03 -26.61
N HIS A 215 -11.73 25.60 -26.51
CA HIS A 215 -10.72 25.48 -27.56
C HIS A 215 -9.74 24.35 -27.24
N GLY A 216 -9.10 23.83 -28.28
CA GLY A 216 -7.96 22.92 -28.16
C GLY A 216 -6.64 23.66 -28.36
N LEU A 217 -5.75 23.06 -29.14
CA LEU A 217 -4.44 23.59 -29.50
C LEU A 217 -4.57 24.78 -30.44
N MET A 218 -3.70 25.78 -30.27
CA MET A 218 -3.69 27.02 -31.05
C MET A 218 -2.26 27.40 -31.45
N THR A 219 -2.13 28.16 -32.52
CA THR A 219 -0.83 28.67 -32.99
C THR A 219 -0.75 30.18 -32.80
N GLN A 220 0.35 30.65 -32.21
CA GLN A 220 0.72 32.05 -32.07
C GLN A 220 2.07 32.27 -32.75
N ARG A 221 2.06 32.86 -33.94
CA ARG A 221 3.28 33.31 -34.64
C ARG A 221 3.46 34.81 -34.44
N ASP A 222 4.65 35.24 -34.05
CA ASP A 222 4.99 36.66 -34.02
C ASP A 222 5.05 37.21 -35.45
N LYS A 223 4.38 38.34 -35.71
CA LYS A 223 4.30 39.00 -37.03
C LYS A 223 5.64 39.55 -37.57
N ALA A 224 6.78 39.20 -37.00
CA ALA A 224 8.07 39.80 -37.30
C ALA A 224 8.92 39.05 -38.35
N HIS A 225 8.45 37.94 -38.90
CA HIS A 225 9.21 37.12 -39.86
C HIS A 225 8.66 37.04 -41.28
N ASP A 226 7.56 37.75 -41.59
CA ASP A 226 6.94 37.73 -42.94
C ASP A 226 7.55 38.74 -43.94
N GLU A 227 8.66 39.40 -43.60
CA GLU A 227 9.45 40.18 -44.57
C GLU A 227 10.83 39.54 -44.77
N LYS A 228 10.87 38.36 -45.39
CA LYS A 228 12.00 37.88 -46.24
C LYS A 228 11.71 36.47 -46.76
N ALA A 229 10.90 36.38 -47.81
CA ALA A 229 10.94 35.25 -48.74
C ALA A 229 11.09 35.81 -50.17
N PRO A 230 12.17 35.49 -50.90
CA PRO A 230 12.31 35.90 -52.28
C PRO A 230 11.44 35.03 -53.19
N ASN A 231 10.72 35.71 -54.10
CA ASN A 231 9.91 35.14 -55.17
C ASN A 231 10.57 33.93 -55.86
N ALA A 232 9.86 32.80 -55.93
CA ALA A 232 10.16 31.69 -56.81
C ALA A 232 9.05 31.54 -57.88
N PRO A 233 9.40 31.30 -59.16
CA PRO A 233 8.46 31.39 -60.27
C PRO A 233 7.66 30.10 -60.49
N THR A 234 6.43 30.29 -60.95
CA THR A 234 5.47 29.29 -61.43
C THR A 234 6.06 28.44 -62.55
N LYS A 235 6.01 27.10 -62.41
CA LYS A 235 6.15 26.16 -63.54
C LYS A 235 4.92 25.27 -63.65
N GLN A 236 4.20 25.45 -64.74
CA GLN A 236 3.25 24.49 -65.30
C GLN A 236 4.01 23.26 -65.85
N SER A 237 3.47 22.08 -65.63
CA SER A 237 3.79 20.84 -66.36
C SER A 237 2.47 20.07 -66.50
N ALA A 238 1.79 20.11 -67.65
CA ALA A 238 2.06 19.32 -68.87
C ALA A 238 1.95 17.81 -68.60
N GLU A 239 0.78 17.29 -68.96
CA GLU A 239 0.45 15.87 -69.09
C GLU A 239 1.45 15.14 -70.00
N ASN A 240 1.82 13.92 -69.62
CA ASN A 240 2.15 12.88 -70.58
C ASN A 240 1.90 11.50 -69.95
N THR A 241 1.04 10.75 -70.63
CA THR A 241 0.77 9.32 -70.45
C THR A 241 2.04 8.50 -70.73
N PRO A 242 2.06 7.21 -70.33
CA PRO A 242 2.13 6.21 -71.40
C PRO A 242 1.20 5.01 -71.18
N ALA A 243 0.80 4.42 -72.31
CA ALA A 243 0.01 3.20 -72.41
C ALA A 243 0.87 2.01 -72.89
N SER A 244 0.33 0.81 -72.59
CA SER A 244 0.61 -0.54 -73.13
C SER A 244 1.84 -1.26 -72.53
N MET A 245 1.74 -2.50 -72.03
CA MET A 245 1.40 -3.76 -72.70
C MET A 245 0.93 -4.76 -71.61
N ALA A 246 -0.29 -5.31 -71.67
CA ALA A 246 -0.73 -6.50 -72.43
C ALA A 246 -0.16 -7.83 -71.91
N HIS A 247 -1.01 -8.59 -71.19
CA HIS A 247 -1.08 -10.05 -71.30
C HIS A 247 -2.54 -10.51 -71.10
N GLN A 248 -3.10 -11.00 -72.22
CA GLN A 248 -4.25 -11.91 -72.38
C GLN A 248 -3.99 -13.26 -71.67
N ASP A 249 -4.92 -14.18 -71.42
CA ASP A 249 -6.37 -14.34 -71.56
C ASP A 249 -6.68 -15.63 -70.75
N HIS A 250 -7.88 -15.77 -70.19
CA HIS A 250 -8.76 -16.93 -70.44
C HIS A 250 -10.05 -16.86 -69.62
N ALA A 251 -11.15 -16.98 -70.36
CA ALA A 251 -12.54 -16.93 -69.95
C ALA A 251 -13.07 -18.27 -69.45
N GLY A 252 -14.25 -18.24 -68.79
CA GLY A 252 -15.19 -19.36 -68.83
C GLY A 252 -16.22 -19.42 -67.69
N HIS A 253 -17.44 -18.93 -67.98
CA HIS A 253 -18.79 -19.44 -67.63
C HIS A 253 -19.04 -20.22 -66.31
N GLY A 254 -20.17 -20.11 -65.61
CA GLY A 254 -21.52 -19.65 -65.95
C GLY A 254 -22.51 -19.92 -64.80
N LYS A 255 -23.75 -19.40 -64.98
CA LYS A 255 -24.89 -19.31 -64.05
C LYS A 255 -25.52 -20.65 -63.61
N HIS A 256 -26.24 -20.62 -62.47
CA HIS A 256 -27.59 -21.20 -62.16
C HIS A 256 -27.88 -20.85 -60.66
N VAL A 257 -28.90 -20.08 -60.22
CA VAL A 257 -30.38 -20.13 -60.24
C VAL A 257 -31.03 -21.17 -59.30
N ALA A 258 -32.00 -20.68 -58.50
CA ALA A 258 -33.11 -21.34 -57.78
C ALA A 258 -32.77 -22.07 -56.47
N GLU A 259 -33.61 -22.13 -55.42
CA GLU A 259 -34.89 -21.54 -55.02
C GLU A 259 -35.17 -22.05 -53.59
N SER A 260 -36.09 -21.38 -52.89
CA SER A 260 -37.21 -21.98 -52.16
C SER A 260 -37.34 -21.59 -50.68
N ALA A 261 -38.61 -21.49 -50.32
CA ALA A 261 -39.22 -20.74 -49.24
C ALA A 261 -39.75 -21.65 -48.12
N GLY A 262 -40.15 -21.01 -47.02
CA GLY A 262 -41.05 -21.49 -45.97
C GLY A 262 -41.02 -20.44 -44.83
N HIS A 263 -41.99 -19.52 -44.63
CA HIS A 263 -43.41 -19.70 -44.26
C HIS A 263 -43.54 -20.73 -43.12
N GLU A 264 -43.97 -20.39 -41.90
CA GLU A 264 -45.28 -19.84 -41.56
C GLU A 264 -45.38 -19.37 -40.07
N LYS A 265 -46.24 -18.35 -39.86
CA LYS A 265 -47.31 -18.21 -38.83
C LYS A 265 -46.97 -18.18 -37.32
N ALA A 266 -47.73 -17.50 -36.45
CA ALA A 266 -48.84 -16.55 -36.54
C ALA A 266 -49.21 -16.05 -35.12
N MET A 267 -49.88 -14.88 -35.05
CA MET A 267 -51.10 -14.55 -34.27
C MET A 267 -51.10 -14.77 -32.73
N ALA A 268 -51.69 -13.94 -31.86
CA ALA A 268 -52.71 -12.87 -31.90
C ALA A 268 -52.87 -12.34 -30.43
N PRO A 269 -53.99 -11.71 -29.98
CA PRO A 269 -54.51 -10.39 -30.34
C PRO A 269 -54.88 -9.49 -29.13
N ALA A 270 -55.47 -8.35 -29.49
CA ALA A 270 -55.95 -7.19 -28.72
C ALA A 270 -57.20 -7.36 -27.83
N SER A 271 -57.48 -6.31 -27.03
CA SER A 271 -58.80 -5.63 -26.77
C SER A 271 -58.64 -4.70 -25.54
N ARG A 272 -59.41 -3.64 -25.21
CA ARG A 272 -60.40 -2.69 -25.79
C ARG A 272 -60.74 -1.65 -24.69
N SER A 273 -61.05 -0.40 -25.09
CA SER A 273 -61.93 0.60 -24.40
C SER A 273 -61.42 1.21 -23.06
N SER A 274 -61.75 2.42 -22.60
CA SER A 274 -62.84 3.38 -22.88
C SER A 274 -62.57 4.78 -22.25
N ASN A 275 -63.00 5.85 -22.97
CA ASN A 275 -63.70 7.09 -22.57
C ASN A 275 -63.23 8.15 -21.53
N HIS A 276 -63.64 9.40 -21.88
CA HIS A 276 -63.83 10.67 -21.13
C HIS A 276 -62.57 11.50 -20.83
N GLY A 277 -62.55 12.84 -20.96
CA GLY A 277 -63.57 13.86 -21.21
C GLY A 277 -62.91 15.25 -21.41
N GLU A 278 -63.75 16.22 -21.74
CA GLU A 278 -63.49 17.57 -22.29
C GLU A 278 -62.61 18.52 -21.45
N HIS A 279 -61.96 19.49 -22.12
CA HIS A 279 -62.24 20.93 -21.93
C HIS A 279 -61.49 21.81 -22.95
N ALA A 280 -62.27 22.58 -23.71
CA ALA A 280 -61.82 23.70 -24.51
C ALA A 280 -61.66 24.97 -23.66
N LYS A 281 -60.71 25.84 -24.02
CA LYS A 281 -60.91 27.29 -23.98
C LYS A 281 -59.92 28.02 -24.88
N SER A 282 -60.46 29.05 -25.50
CA SER A 282 -59.97 29.87 -26.60
C SER A 282 -59.19 31.10 -26.14
N GLU A 283 -58.70 31.82 -27.15
CA GLU A 283 -58.41 33.27 -27.23
C GLU A 283 -56.96 33.72 -27.08
N GLY A 284 -56.57 34.58 -28.02
CA GLY A 284 -55.33 35.34 -27.99
C GLY A 284 -54.68 35.54 -29.36
N SER A 285 -55.40 36.13 -30.32
CA SER A 285 -54.81 36.70 -31.52
C SER A 285 -53.96 37.92 -31.16
N GLU A 286 -52.77 38.08 -31.75
CA GLU A 286 -52.32 39.41 -32.15
C GLU A 286 -51.32 39.34 -33.31
N THR A 287 -51.73 40.02 -34.37
CA THR A 287 -51.02 40.33 -35.61
C THR A 287 -50.06 41.49 -35.40
N GLY A 288 -48.86 41.45 -36.01
CA GLY A 288 -47.94 42.59 -36.04
C GLY A 288 -46.88 42.43 -37.14
N GLN A 289 -47.20 42.98 -38.31
CA GLN A 289 -46.40 42.99 -39.52
C GLN A 289 -45.22 43.97 -39.47
N SER A 290 -44.11 43.53 -40.08
CA SER A 290 -43.14 44.25 -40.94
C SER A 290 -42.80 45.72 -40.68
N GLY A 291 -41.50 45.96 -40.48
CA GLY A 291 -40.82 47.21 -40.83
C GLY A 291 -39.41 46.92 -41.31
N ALA A 292 -39.19 47.02 -42.63
CA ALA A 292 -37.88 46.92 -43.26
C ALA A 292 -37.13 48.26 -43.18
N SER A 293 -35.84 48.23 -42.87
CA SER A 293 -34.91 49.28 -43.30
C SER A 293 -33.56 48.67 -43.66
N GLN A 294 -33.22 48.84 -44.94
CA GLN A 294 -31.90 48.57 -45.49
C GLN A 294 -30.94 49.70 -45.09
N GLY A 295 -29.74 49.34 -44.66
CA GLY A 295 -28.63 50.25 -44.46
C GLY A 295 -27.32 49.48 -44.64
N ALA A 296 -26.81 49.48 -45.86
CA ALA A 296 -25.49 48.94 -46.18
C ALA A 296 -24.40 49.90 -45.70
N SER A 297 -23.45 49.40 -44.92
CA SER A 297 -22.12 50.02 -44.79
C SER A 297 -21.05 48.93 -44.74
N HIS A 298 -20.19 48.94 -45.76
CA HIS A 298 -18.96 48.17 -45.80
C HIS A 298 -17.96 48.77 -44.81
N GLY A 299 -17.45 47.92 -43.91
CA GLY A 299 -16.30 48.22 -43.07
C GLY A 299 -15.60 46.92 -42.70
N GLY A 300 -14.52 46.59 -43.41
CA GLY A 300 -13.69 45.43 -43.12
C GLY A 300 -13.00 45.60 -41.77
N GLN A 301 -13.30 44.73 -40.82
CA GLN A 301 -12.52 44.52 -39.60
C GLN A 301 -12.31 43.02 -39.43
N HIS A 302 -11.03 42.62 -39.45
CA HIS A 302 -10.57 41.33 -38.93
C HIS A 302 -10.85 41.30 -37.42
N GLY A 303 -12.05 40.87 -37.05
CA GLY A 303 -12.44 40.60 -35.67
C GLY A 303 -12.15 39.15 -35.31
N ALA A 304 -11.49 38.93 -34.17
CA ALA A 304 -11.44 37.64 -33.51
C ALA A 304 -12.84 37.03 -33.48
N HIS A 305 -13.00 35.84 -34.09
CA HIS A 305 -14.26 35.11 -34.06
C HIS A 305 -14.62 34.80 -32.60
N ALA A 306 -15.58 35.52 -32.04
CA ALA A 306 -16.21 35.15 -30.78
C ALA A 306 -16.89 33.80 -30.98
N MET A 307 -16.32 32.72 -30.43
CA MET A 307 -16.96 31.41 -30.36
C MET A 307 -18.30 31.57 -29.63
N GLN A 308 -19.41 31.35 -30.34
CA GLN A 308 -20.69 31.14 -29.69
C GLN A 308 -20.88 29.64 -29.45
N PRO A 309 -21.14 29.20 -28.20
CA PRO A 309 -21.32 27.78 -27.90
C PRO A 309 -22.44 27.18 -28.75
N GLN A 310 -22.14 26.12 -29.50
CA GLN A 310 -23.13 25.39 -30.31
C GLN A 310 -23.76 24.27 -29.47
N VAL A 311 -24.34 24.65 -28.33
CA VAL A 311 -24.91 23.71 -27.37
C VAL A 311 -26.33 24.11 -27.01
N THR A 312 -27.25 23.14 -27.10
CA THR A 312 -28.62 23.32 -26.64
C THR A 312 -28.70 23.21 -25.12
N ARG A 313 -29.64 23.93 -24.49
CA ARG A 313 -29.85 23.84 -23.03
C ARG A 313 -30.07 22.39 -22.55
N PRO A 314 -30.85 21.53 -23.24
CA PRO A 314 -30.98 20.12 -22.86
C PRO A 314 -29.65 19.37 -22.88
N GLN A 315 -28.82 19.54 -23.91
CA GLN A 315 -27.51 18.88 -23.98
C GLN A 315 -26.60 19.29 -22.82
N LEU A 316 -26.58 20.59 -22.50
CA LEU A 316 -25.79 21.09 -21.38
C LEU A 316 -26.24 20.47 -20.06
N VAL A 317 -27.55 20.49 -19.79
CA VAL A 317 -28.14 19.91 -18.58
C VAL A 317 -27.84 18.41 -18.49
N THR A 318 -27.99 17.66 -19.58
CA THR A 318 -27.72 16.22 -19.60
C THR A 318 -26.26 15.91 -19.30
N VAL A 319 -25.30 16.61 -19.92
CA VAL A 319 -23.88 16.36 -19.69
C VAL A 319 -23.43 16.80 -18.29
N SER A 320 -23.93 17.94 -17.80
CA SER A 320 -23.68 18.39 -16.43
C SER A 320 -24.23 17.39 -15.40
N LEU A 321 -25.44 16.87 -15.59
CA LEU A 321 -26.02 15.85 -14.71
C LEU A 321 -25.22 14.55 -14.78
N PHE A 322 -24.88 14.09 -15.98
CA PHE A 322 -24.11 12.86 -16.18
C PHE A 322 -22.74 12.93 -15.50
N THR A 323 -21.99 14.02 -15.71
CA THR A 323 -20.67 14.20 -15.07
C THR A 323 -20.78 14.39 -13.56
N THR A 324 -21.86 15.01 -13.05
CA THR A 324 -22.10 15.08 -11.61
C THR A 324 -22.39 13.71 -11.01
N LEU A 325 -23.15 12.85 -11.71
CA LEU A 325 -23.37 11.45 -11.29
C LEU A 325 -22.07 10.64 -11.34
N MET A 326 -21.22 10.86 -12.36
CA MET A 326 -19.89 10.25 -12.43
C MET A 326 -19.04 10.67 -11.23
N LEU A 327 -19.01 11.96 -10.89
CA LEU A 327 -18.28 12.47 -9.72
C LEU A 327 -18.78 11.83 -8.43
N ALA A 328 -20.10 11.84 -8.22
CA ALA A 328 -20.72 11.24 -7.03
C ALA A 328 -20.39 9.75 -6.92
N GLY A 329 -20.47 9.00 -8.03
CA GLY A 329 -20.07 7.60 -8.10
C GLY A 329 -18.58 7.42 -7.77
N GLY A 330 -17.70 8.22 -8.37
CA GLY A 330 -16.26 8.15 -8.15
C GLY A 330 -15.84 8.49 -6.71
N MET A 331 -16.52 9.44 -6.07
CA MET A 331 -16.24 9.84 -4.68
C MET A 331 -16.81 8.87 -3.63
N THR A 332 -17.88 8.13 -3.96
CA THR A 332 -18.58 7.28 -2.98
C THR A 332 -18.29 5.79 -3.14
N PHE A 333 -18.01 5.31 -4.36
CA PHE A 333 -17.73 3.90 -4.63
C PHE A 333 -16.58 3.33 -3.79
N PRO A 334 -15.44 4.03 -3.60
CA PRO A 334 -14.34 3.51 -2.79
C PRO A 334 -14.71 3.26 -1.33
N ALA A 335 -15.69 4.00 -0.79
CA ALA A 335 -16.16 3.86 0.60
C ALA A 335 -16.73 2.48 0.93
N ILE A 336 -17.08 1.69 -0.09
CA ILE A 336 -17.55 0.32 0.05
C ILE A 336 -16.38 -0.63 0.41
N PHE A 337 -15.17 -0.30 -0.04
CA PHE A 337 -14.00 -1.17 0.05
C PHE A 337 -13.00 -0.71 1.10
N VAL A 338 -12.92 0.60 1.38
CA VAL A 338 -11.91 1.17 2.28
C VAL A 338 -12.52 2.10 3.33
N ASN A 339 -11.84 2.23 4.45
CA ASN A 339 -12.25 3.12 5.53
C ASN A 339 -11.84 4.58 5.26
N MET A 340 -12.71 5.36 4.61
CA MET A 340 -12.44 6.76 4.27
C MET A 340 -12.39 7.71 5.49
N ARG A 341 -12.64 7.21 6.71
CA ARG A 341 -12.52 8.02 7.94
C ARG A 341 -11.08 8.07 8.47
N LEU A 342 -10.21 7.19 7.98
CA LEU A 342 -8.81 7.17 8.39
C LEU A 342 -8.02 8.25 7.66
N SER A 343 -7.04 8.79 8.37
CA SER A 343 -6.04 9.73 7.88
C SER A 343 -4.67 9.05 7.76
N ALA A 344 -3.72 9.73 7.12
CA ALA A 344 -2.32 9.28 7.04
C ALA A 344 -1.74 9.05 8.46
N ARG A 345 -2.11 9.89 9.43
CA ARG A 345 -1.66 9.78 10.83
C ARG A 345 -2.23 8.57 11.56
N ASP A 346 -3.42 8.11 11.18
CA ASP A 346 -4.04 6.94 11.80
C ASP A 346 -3.36 5.64 11.33
N VAL A 347 -2.85 5.61 10.11
CA VAL A 347 -2.24 4.40 9.53
C VAL A 347 -0.71 4.43 9.52
N GLN A 348 -0.08 5.59 9.66
CA GLN A 348 1.38 5.75 9.85
C GLN A 348 2.24 4.98 8.83
N ALA A 349 1.92 5.13 7.55
CA ALA A 349 2.67 4.48 6.47
C ALA A 349 2.69 2.92 6.56
N SER A 350 1.67 2.32 7.19
CA SER A 350 1.54 0.88 7.37
C SER A 350 1.56 0.10 6.06
N ILE A 351 2.18 -1.07 6.09
CA ILE A 351 2.17 -2.03 4.98
C ILE A 351 1.46 -3.29 5.47
N MET A 352 0.33 -3.65 4.86
CA MET A 352 -0.50 -4.79 5.26
C MET A 352 -0.01 -6.11 4.64
N PRO A 353 -0.24 -7.26 5.30
CA PRO A 353 0.14 -8.56 4.75
C PRO A 353 -0.65 -8.90 3.49
N PRO A 354 -0.04 -9.57 2.49
CA PRO A 354 -0.73 -10.01 1.29
C PRO A 354 -1.93 -10.92 1.59
N GLY A 355 -3.07 -10.61 0.97
CA GLY A 355 -4.33 -11.36 1.12
C GLY A 355 -5.25 -10.83 2.22
N MET A 356 -4.76 -9.96 3.10
CA MET A 356 -5.59 -9.33 4.11
C MET A 356 -6.43 -8.19 3.51
N LYS A 357 -7.72 -8.15 3.87
CA LYS A 357 -8.65 -7.10 3.47
C LYS A 357 -8.97 -6.22 4.67
N SER A 358 -8.58 -4.95 4.61
CA SER A 358 -9.02 -3.93 5.57
C SER A 358 -10.36 -3.37 5.08
N PHE A 359 -11.42 -3.73 5.79
CA PHE A 359 -12.77 -3.26 5.46
C PHE A 359 -13.03 -1.88 6.10
N TRP A 360 -14.17 -1.29 5.75
CA TRP A 360 -14.58 0.05 6.21
C TRP A 360 -14.71 0.17 7.75
N ASP A 361 -14.82 -0.95 8.48
CA ASP A 361 -14.92 -1.04 9.93
C ASP A 361 -13.58 -1.36 10.62
N THR A 362 -12.51 -1.62 9.87
CA THR A 362 -11.19 -1.87 10.44
C THR A 362 -10.61 -0.57 11.03
N PRO A 363 -10.33 -0.50 12.34
CA PRO A 363 -9.72 0.69 12.95
C PRO A 363 -8.25 0.85 12.52
N GLY A 364 -7.78 2.10 12.41
CA GLY A 364 -6.38 2.39 12.08
C GLY A 364 -5.39 1.76 13.05
N GLU A 365 -5.72 1.67 14.34
CA GLU A 365 -4.87 1.02 15.35
C GLU A 365 -4.67 -0.46 15.05
N ALA A 366 -5.75 -1.17 14.75
CA ALA A 366 -5.67 -2.57 14.37
C ALA A 366 -4.81 -2.74 13.10
N MET A 367 -4.95 -1.83 12.12
CA MET A 367 -4.10 -1.85 10.92
C MET A 367 -2.62 -1.69 11.27
N ARG A 368 -2.26 -0.76 12.15
CA ARG A 368 -0.88 -0.61 12.65
C ARG A 368 -0.40 -1.86 13.37
N ASP A 369 -1.26 -2.48 14.18
CA ASP A 369 -0.91 -3.69 14.92
C ASP A 369 -0.63 -4.88 14.02
N MET A 370 -1.27 -4.94 12.86
CA MET A 370 -1.10 -5.99 11.85
C MET A 370 -0.04 -5.67 10.79
N ALA A 371 0.42 -4.42 10.73
CA ALA A 371 1.32 -3.95 9.68
C ALA A 371 2.72 -4.55 9.80
N ALA A 372 3.44 -4.60 8.69
CA ALA A 372 4.84 -4.99 8.65
C ALA A 372 5.70 -4.14 9.57
N VAL A 373 6.78 -4.72 10.09
CA VAL A 373 7.87 -3.95 10.69
C VAL A 373 8.57 -3.17 9.57
N HIS A 374 8.66 -1.85 9.73
CA HIS A 374 9.24 -1.02 8.69
C HIS A 374 10.78 -1.25 8.62
N PRO A 375 11.35 -1.67 7.48
CA PRO A 375 12.77 -2.05 7.39
C PRO A 375 13.75 -0.92 7.74
N ARG A 376 13.32 0.34 7.63
CA ARG A 376 14.13 1.52 8.01
C ARG A 376 14.33 1.67 9.53
N LEU A 377 13.58 0.91 10.33
CA LEU A 377 13.67 0.94 11.80
C LEU A 377 14.74 -0.02 12.35
N VAL A 378 15.27 -0.91 11.52
CA VAL A 378 16.30 -1.88 11.92
C VAL A 378 17.55 -1.14 12.42
N GLN A 379 17.92 -1.40 13.68
CA GLN A 379 19.09 -0.80 14.34
C GLN A 379 20.31 -1.71 14.29
N HIS A 380 20.10 -3.01 14.23
CA HIS A 380 21.16 -4.01 14.25
C HIS A 380 20.80 -5.25 13.43
N GLU A 381 21.81 -5.85 12.80
CA GLU A 381 21.69 -7.08 12.02
C GLU A 381 22.76 -8.08 12.50
N PRO A 382 22.42 -8.99 13.44
CA PRO A 382 23.33 -10.02 13.90
C PRO A 382 23.81 -10.92 12.75
N PRO A 383 25.01 -11.52 12.87
CA PRO A 383 25.49 -12.48 11.87
C PRO A 383 24.55 -13.70 11.76
N ALA A 384 24.60 -14.40 10.63
CA ALA A 384 23.68 -15.51 10.34
C ALA A 384 23.76 -16.67 11.36
N ASP A 385 24.93 -16.90 11.94
CA ASP A 385 25.20 -17.91 12.96
C ASP A 385 24.85 -17.46 14.39
N ALA A 386 24.46 -16.20 14.60
CA ALA A 386 24.08 -15.66 15.90
C ALA A 386 23.03 -16.56 16.58
N ARG A 387 23.16 -16.70 17.90
CA ARG A 387 22.29 -17.51 18.75
C ARG A 387 21.58 -16.61 19.74
N GLY A 388 20.26 -16.75 19.86
CA GLY A 388 19.46 -16.11 20.89
C GLY A 388 19.57 -16.84 22.22
N ASP A 389 18.78 -16.41 23.21
CA ASP A 389 18.73 -17.02 24.54
C ASP A 389 20.12 -17.11 25.22
N ARG A 390 21.02 -16.17 24.91
CA ARG A 390 22.32 -16.08 25.58
C ARG A 390 22.13 -15.62 27.01
N PRO A 391 22.88 -16.14 28.00
CA PRO A 391 22.78 -15.69 29.38
C PRO A 391 23.02 -14.17 29.50
N LEU A 392 22.17 -13.50 30.28
CA LEU A 392 22.44 -12.16 30.79
C LEU A 392 23.03 -12.30 32.18
N PHE A 393 24.23 -11.76 32.36
CA PHE A 393 24.91 -11.80 33.65
C PHE A 393 24.53 -10.57 34.47
N GLU A 394 24.32 -10.77 35.76
CA GLU A 394 24.03 -9.71 36.71
C GLU A 394 25.26 -8.89 37.04
N ARG A 395 25.03 -7.63 37.40
CA ARG A 395 25.95 -6.83 38.23
C ARG A 395 25.43 -6.86 39.66
N ASN A 396 26.27 -7.20 40.63
CA ASN A 396 25.87 -7.13 42.04
C ASN A 396 26.02 -5.70 42.56
N GLU A 397 24.94 -5.12 43.10
CA GLU A 397 24.92 -3.82 43.77
C GLU A 397 24.31 -3.99 45.16
N ASP A 398 25.15 -3.97 46.20
CA ASP A 398 24.74 -4.09 47.61
C ASP A 398 23.81 -5.29 47.91
N GLY A 399 24.10 -6.45 47.31
CA GLY A 399 23.29 -7.66 47.47
C GLY A 399 22.06 -7.74 46.57
N VAL A 400 21.85 -6.79 45.67
CA VAL A 400 20.84 -6.83 44.60
C VAL A 400 21.49 -7.28 43.30
N LYS A 401 20.87 -8.24 42.61
CA LYS A 401 21.26 -8.65 41.25
C LYS A 401 20.65 -7.68 40.24
N VAL A 402 21.50 -6.89 39.59
CA VAL A 402 21.08 -5.85 38.64
C VAL A 402 21.28 -6.32 37.20
N PHE A 403 20.23 -6.21 36.40
CA PHE A 403 20.23 -6.52 34.97
C PHE A 403 19.82 -5.29 34.15
N GLU A 404 20.31 -5.23 32.92
CA GLU A 404 19.96 -4.19 31.96
C GLU A 404 19.40 -4.84 30.70
N LEU A 405 18.16 -4.49 30.38
CA LEU A 405 17.47 -4.88 29.16
C LEU A 405 17.27 -3.65 28.28
N GLU A 406 17.61 -3.76 27.02
CA GLU A 406 17.34 -2.75 26.00
C GLU A 406 16.49 -3.39 24.90
N THR A 407 15.32 -2.82 24.62
CA THR A 407 14.50 -3.24 23.48
C THR A 407 14.97 -2.54 22.22
N GLY A 408 14.84 -3.18 21.06
CA GLY A 408 15.14 -2.56 19.77
C GLY A 408 14.69 -3.42 18.59
N VAL A 409 14.69 -2.83 17.40
CA VAL A 409 14.34 -3.55 16.15
C VAL A 409 15.61 -4.13 15.54
N VAL A 410 15.61 -5.44 15.29
CA VAL A 410 16.74 -6.16 14.67
C VAL A 410 16.31 -6.88 13.41
N ARG A 411 17.25 -7.10 12.49
CA ARG A 411 17.07 -8.05 11.40
C ARG A 411 17.70 -9.38 11.80
N TRP A 412 16.87 -10.33 12.22
CA TRP A 412 17.29 -11.63 12.73
C TRP A 412 17.28 -12.70 11.64
N ASN A 413 18.30 -13.56 11.63
CA ASN A 413 18.37 -14.68 10.68
C ASN A 413 17.68 -15.92 11.30
N VAL A 414 16.52 -16.34 10.78
CA VAL A 414 15.90 -17.61 11.20
C VAL A 414 16.52 -18.81 10.47
N LEU A 415 16.99 -18.56 9.25
CA LEU A 415 17.86 -19.41 8.42
C LEU A 415 18.98 -18.52 7.83
N PRO A 416 20.05 -19.06 7.21
CA PRO A 416 21.13 -18.24 6.66
C PRO A 416 20.69 -17.25 5.57
N ASP A 417 19.62 -17.57 4.85
CA ASP A 417 19.06 -16.83 3.73
C ASP A 417 17.65 -16.25 4.01
N VAL A 418 17.05 -16.61 5.15
CA VAL A 418 15.74 -16.09 5.57
C VAL A 418 15.90 -15.21 6.80
N LYS A 419 15.55 -13.94 6.63
CA LYS A 419 15.62 -12.91 7.66
C LYS A 419 14.22 -12.45 8.06
N VAL A 420 14.09 -12.08 9.33
CA VAL A 420 12.89 -11.46 9.89
C VAL A 420 13.27 -10.15 10.59
N GLU A 421 12.50 -9.10 10.38
CA GLU A 421 12.55 -7.89 11.20
C GLU A 421 11.77 -8.14 12.49
N GLY A 422 12.48 -8.27 13.61
CA GLY A 422 11.91 -8.62 14.91
C GLY A 422 12.22 -7.58 15.99
N TYR A 423 11.41 -7.61 17.04
CA TYR A 423 11.62 -6.81 18.25
C TYR A 423 12.39 -7.67 19.25
N ALA A 424 13.53 -7.17 19.70
CA ALA A 424 14.48 -7.96 20.47
C ALA A 424 14.85 -7.26 21.77
N PHE A 425 15.09 -8.06 22.81
CA PHE A 425 15.85 -7.63 23.97
C PHE A 425 17.35 -7.86 23.70
N ASN A 426 18.18 -6.85 23.97
CA ASN A 426 19.64 -6.87 23.84
C ASN A 426 20.10 -7.48 22.50
N GLN A 427 19.43 -7.07 21.41
CA GLN A 427 19.76 -7.40 20.02
C GLN A 427 19.74 -8.89 19.67
N GLN A 428 19.04 -9.73 20.44
CA GLN A 428 18.92 -11.16 20.17
C GLN A 428 17.48 -11.66 20.29
N ILE A 429 17.15 -12.70 19.52
CA ILE A 429 15.84 -13.36 19.56
C ILE A 429 16.07 -14.87 19.74
N PRO A 430 15.55 -15.50 20.82
CA PRO A 430 14.91 -14.89 21.97
C PRO A 430 15.82 -13.91 22.70
N GLY A 431 15.22 -13.06 23.51
CA GLY A 431 15.92 -12.20 24.45
C GLY A 431 16.84 -13.00 25.39
N PRO A 432 17.77 -12.31 26.08
CA PRO A 432 18.72 -12.96 26.97
C PRO A 432 18.06 -13.86 28.02
N ARG A 433 18.70 -14.99 28.33
CA ARG A 433 18.28 -15.82 29.46
C ARG A 433 18.66 -15.15 30.76
N ILE A 434 17.68 -14.87 31.62
CA ILE A 434 17.92 -14.45 32.99
C ILE A 434 17.88 -15.69 33.86
N ARG A 435 18.92 -15.93 34.66
CA ARG A 435 18.96 -17.05 35.62
C ARG A 435 19.34 -16.52 37.01
N VAL A 436 18.45 -16.73 37.97
CA VAL A 436 18.60 -16.28 39.36
C VAL A 436 18.25 -17.43 40.30
N THR A 437 18.41 -17.23 41.60
CA THR A 437 18.09 -18.21 42.63
C THR A 437 16.94 -17.71 43.49
N GLU A 438 16.06 -18.62 43.90
CA GLU A 438 14.96 -18.34 44.83
C GLU A 438 15.46 -17.57 46.07
N GLY A 439 14.82 -16.43 46.35
CA GLY A 439 15.18 -15.51 47.41
C GLY A 439 16.10 -14.36 46.98
N ASP A 440 16.63 -14.37 45.75
CA ASP A 440 17.41 -13.24 45.22
C ASP A 440 16.52 -11.99 45.09
N ARG A 441 17.07 -10.84 45.51
CA ARG A 441 16.52 -9.52 45.18
C ARG A 441 17.07 -9.10 43.82
N VAL A 442 16.17 -8.81 42.89
CA VAL A 442 16.49 -8.53 41.49
C VAL A 442 16.03 -7.13 41.12
N ARG A 443 16.86 -6.39 40.38
CA ARG A 443 16.55 -5.10 39.78
C ARG A 443 16.81 -5.16 38.29
N ILE A 444 15.83 -4.85 37.46
CA ILE A 444 15.93 -4.93 36.00
C ILE A 444 15.57 -3.59 35.42
N LYS A 445 16.56 -2.88 34.87
CA LYS A 445 16.33 -1.63 34.16
C LYS A 445 16.05 -1.95 32.69
N VAL A 446 14.85 -1.59 32.24
CA VAL A 446 14.42 -1.73 30.85
C VAL A 446 14.50 -0.37 30.16
N THR A 447 15.23 -0.29 29.05
CA THR A 447 15.32 0.91 28.20
C THR A 447 14.62 0.64 26.88
N ASN A 448 13.67 1.50 26.49
CA ASN A 448 12.90 1.32 25.27
C ASN A 448 13.56 2.01 24.07
N ARG A 449 14.05 1.26 23.07
CA ARG A 449 14.50 1.81 21.76
C ARG A 449 13.59 1.43 20.60
N LEU A 450 12.39 0.92 20.86
CA LEU A 450 11.38 0.67 19.83
C LEU A 450 10.77 1.99 19.34
N PRO A 451 10.16 2.00 18.13
CA PRO A 451 9.40 3.16 17.63
C PRO A 451 8.09 3.41 18.41
N GLU A 452 7.68 2.46 19.25
CA GLU A 452 6.41 2.45 19.98
C GLU A 452 6.63 2.15 21.46
N SER A 453 5.60 2.40 22.29
CA SER A 453 5.69 2.09 23.72
C SER A 453 5.76 0.59 23.97
N THR A 454 6.30 0.21 25.13
CA THR A 454 6.38 -1.19 25.55
C THR A 454 6.30 -1.29 27.07
N THR A 455 6.09 -2.50 27.58
CA THR A 455 6.39 -2.87 28.96
C THR A 455 7.09 -4.21 29.00
N VAL A 456 7.43 -4.73 30.19
CA VAL A 456 7.88 -6.12 30.37
C VAL A 456 7.07 -6.75 31.50
N HIS A 457 6.41 -7.86 31.20
CA HIS A 457 5.72 -8.71 32.15
C HIS A 457 6.56 -9.95 32.49
N TRP A 458 6.59 -10.30 33.78
CA TRP A 458 7.38 -11.41 34.32
C TRP A 458 6.46 -12.63 34.53
N HIS A 459 6.23 -13.36 33.44
CA HIS A 459 5.17 -14.34 33.35
C HIS A 459 5.30 -15.46 34.39
N GLY A 460 4.28 -15.53 35.24
CA GLY A 460 4.11 -16.58 36.25
C GLY A 460 4.68 -16.24 37.62
N LEU A 461 5.36 -15.10 37.79
CA LEU A 461 5.93 -14.70 39.08
C LEU A 461 4.89 -14.12 40.06
N ILE A 462 5.08 -14.41 41.35
CA ILE A 462 4.48 -13.64 42.43
C ILE A 462 5.35 -12.41 42.70
N LEU A 463 4.77 -11.22 42.54
CA LEU A 463 5.49 -9.95 42.63
C LEU A 463 4.56 -8.80 43.07
N PRO A 464 5.12 -7.68 43.57
CA PRO A 464 4.32 -6.49 43.84
C PRO A 464 3.61 -6.01 42.58
N ASN A 465 2.33 -5.65 42.69
CA ASN A 465 1.49 -5.36 41.51
C ASN A 465 2.09 -4.28 40.58
N GLY A 466 2.72 -3.23 41.11
CA GLY A 466 3.38 -2.20 40.30
C GLY A 466 4.64 -2.64 39.55
N MET A 467 5.08 -3.89 39.73
CA MET A 467 6.22 -4.50 39.02
C MET A 467 5.77 -5.55 38.00
N ASP A 468 4.46 -5.69 37.78
CA ASP A 468 3.90 -6.78 36.99
C ASP A 468 4.02 -6.58 35.48
N GLY A 469 3.93 -5.34 34.99
CA GLY A 469 4.16 -5.05 33.57
C GLY A 469 2.95 -4.82 32.66
N PRO A 470 1.69 -5.21 32.97
CA PRO A 470 0.54 -4.86 32.13
C PRO A 470 0.36 -3.34 31.92
N ALA A 471 0.50 -2.92 30.65
CA ALA A 471 0.39 -1.53 30.22
C ALA A 471 -0.98 -0.92 30.56
N ASN A 472 -0.99 0.28 31.12
CA ASN A 472 -2.17 1.04 31.55
C ASN A 472 -3.04 0.38 32.65
N ILE A 473 -2.64 -0.80 33.16
CA ILE A 473 -3.33 -1.51 34.24
C ILE A 473 -2.51 -1.44 35.52
N THR A 474 -1.25 -1.90 35.49
CA THR A 474 -0.37 -1.92 36.67
C THR A 474 0.72 -0.85 36.61
N GLN A 475 1.04 -0.37 35.41
CA GLN A 475 1.97 0.72 35.19
C GLN A 475 1.65 1.51 33.91
N GLN A 476 2.23 2.70 33.79
CA GLN A 476 2.26 3.41 32.51
C GLN A 476 3.22 2.71 31.53
N PRO A 477 2.91 2.69 30.22
CA PRO A 477 3.82 2.18 29.20
C PRO A 477 5.15 2.94 29.20
N ILE A 478 6.25 2.24 28.89
CA ILE A 478 7.57 2.87 28.71
C ILE A 478 7.56 3.53 27.32
N PRO A 479 7.58 4.87 27.21
CA PRO A 479 7.54 5.54 25.91
C PRO A 479 8.83 5.27 25.11
N PRO A 480 8.83 5.47 23.78
CA PRO A 480 10.06 5.45 22.98
C PRO A 480 11.16 6.33 23.58
N GLY A 481 12.36 5.77 23.76
CA GLY A 481 13.50 6.45 24.41
C GLY A 481 13.44 6.50 25.93
N GLY A 482 12.34 6.06 26.55
CA GLY A 482 12.15 6.02 28.00
C GLY A 482 12.82 4.82 28.68
N SER A 483 12.71 4.76 30.00
CA SER A 483 13.16 3.60 30.78
C SER A 483 12.28 3.38 32.01
N PHE A 484 12.23 2.14 32.48
CA PHE A 484 11.57 1.76 33.73
C PHE A 484 12.40 0.71 34.47
N THR A 485 12.36 0.74 35.79
CA THR A 485 13.09 -0.20 36.64
C THR A 485 12.12 -1.09 37.39
N TYR A 486 12.17 -2.39 37.10
CA TYR A 486 11.48 -3.42 37.85
C TYR A 486 12.35 -3.86 39.02
N GLU A 487 11.78 -3.95 40.22
CA GLU A 487 12.52 -4.43 41.39
C GLU A 487 11.64 -5.31 42.29
N PHE A 488 12.05 -6.55 42.50
CA PHE A 488 11.31 -7.52 43.31
C PHE A 488 12.24 -8.59 43.87
N THR A 489 11.76 -9.35 44.86
CA THR A 489 12.43 -10.55 45.39
C THR A 489 11.79 -11.78 44.77
N THR A 490 12.59 -12.73 44.32
CA THR A 490 12.07 -13.99 43.78
C THR A 490 11.56 -14.90 44.90
N GLU A 491 10.28 -15.25 44.86
CA GLU A 491 9.64 -16.08 45.91
C GLU A 491 9.56 -17.56 45.54
N GLN A 492 9.75 -17.88 44.26
CA GLN A 492 9.45 -19.19 43.68
C GLN A 492 10.56 -19.63 42.74
N ALA A 493 10.76 -20.95 42.63
CA ALA A 493 11.69 -21.57 41.70
C ALA A 493 10.95 -22.21 40.53
N GLY A 494 11.62 -22.34 39.37
CA GLY A 494 11.03 -22.97 38.19
C GLY A 494 11.44 -22.38 36.84
N THR A 495 10.75 -22.85 35.81
CA THR A 495 10.81 -22.32 34.43
C THR A 495 9.75 -21.25 34.21
N PHE A 496 10.20 -20.00 34.07
CA PHE A 496 9.39 -18.83 33.75
C PHE A 496 9.93 -18.16 32.48
N PHE A 497 9.28 -17.08 32.07
CA PHE A 497 9.74 -16.27 30.95
C PHE A 497 9.26 -14.84 31.15
N TYR A 498 9.76 -13.92 30.34
CA TYR A 498 9.33 -12.53 30.33
C TYR A 498 8.99 -12.14 28.89
N HIS A 499 8.03 -11.24 28.74
CA HIS A 499 7.58 -10.75 27.44
C HIS A 499 6.96 -9.37 27.57
N THR A 500 6.80 -8.67 26.45
CA THR A 500 6.03 -7.42 26.44
C THR A 500 4.58 -7.61 26.86
N HIS A 501 3.98 -6.58 27.45
CA HIS A 501 2.56 -6.54 27.77
C HIS A 501 1.91 -5.22 27.36
N ASP A 502 2.44 -4.62 26.28
CA ASP A 502 1.86 -3.52 25.51
C ASP A 502 1.74 -4.00 24.06
N HIS A 503 0.55 -3.94 23.45
CA HIS A 503 0.27 -4.51 22.12
C HIS A 503 0.85 -5.94 21.93
N ALA A 504 0.60 -6.83 22.91
CA ALA A 504 1.25 -8.14 23.00
C ALA A 504 1.06 -9.01 21.74
N ASP A 505 -0.11 -8.95 21.11
CA ASP A 505 -0.41 -9.67 19.85
C ASP A 505 0.56 -9.30 18.73
N ARG A 506 1.03 -8.04 18.70
CA ARG A 506 2.05 -7.56 17.78
C ARG A 506 3.45 -7.83 18.31
N GLN A 507 3.80 -7.23 19.43
CA GLN A 507 5.20 -7.13 19.86
C GLN A 507 5.79 -8.48 20.27
N GLN A 508 4.99 -9.35 20.90
CA GLN A 508 5.44 -10.70 21.25
C GLN A 508 5.54 -11.59 20.00
N ALA A 509 4.61 -11.48 19.06
CA ALA A 509 4.69 -12.16 17.76
C ALA A 509 5.93 -11.74 16.94
N LEU A 510 6.43 -10.52 17.16
CA LEU A 510 7.67 -10.02 16.56
C LEU A 510 8.94 -10.40 17.33
N GLY A 511 8.85 -11.15 18.42
CA GLY A 511 10.02 -11.72 19.12
C GLY A 511 10.35 -11.11 20.48
N LEU A 512 9.51 -10.22 21.03
CA LEU A 512 9.81 -9.50 22.26
C LEU A 512 9.50 -10.33 23.53
N TYR A 513 10.29 -11.40 23.71
CA TYR A 513 10.23 -12.34 24.83
C TYR A 513 11.62 -12.89 25.17
N GLY A 514 11.76 -13.52 26.35
CA GLY A 514 12.97 -14.25 26.74
C GLY A 514 12.75 -15.15 27.96
N ALA A 515 13.65 -16.10 28.21
CA ALA A 515 13.51 -17.07 29.30
C ALA A 515 13.97 -16.50 30.65
N LEU A 516 13.25 -16.87 31.72
CA LEU A 516 13.59 -16.57 33.10
C LEU A 516 13.62 -17.87 33.92
N ILE A 517 14.80 -18.30 34.33
CA ILE A 517 14.97 -19.52 35.13
C ILE A 517 15.28 -19.12 36.57
N ILE A 518 14.48 -19.61 37.52
CA ILE A 518 14.75 -19.40 38.94
C ILE A 518 15.15 -20.75 39.54
N ASP A 519 16.41 -20.89 39.91
CA ASP A 519 16.93 -22.08 40.56
C ASP A 519 16.36 -22.20 41.98
N PRO A 520 16.01 -23.41 42.43
CA PRO A 520 15.56 -23.64 43.79
C PRO A 520 16.66 -23.29 44.80
N LYS A 521 16.25 -22.80 45.97
CA LYS A 521 17.18 -22.43 47.03
C LYS A 521 18.15 -23.58 47.33
N PRO A 522 19.47 -23.33 47.41
CA PRO A 522 20.45 -24.35 47.74
C PRO A 522 20.10 -25.07 49.05
N GLY A 523 20.14 -26.40 49.02
CA GLY A 523 19.79 -27.26 50.15
C GLY A 523 18.30 -27.56 50.32
N SER A 524 17.42 -26.98 49.50
CA SER A 524 16.01 -27.40 49.44
C SER A 524 15.87 -28.80 48.79
N PRO A 525 14.80 -29.57 49.10
CA PRO A 525 14.53 -30.84 48.42
C PRO A 525 14.44 -30.70 46.89
N ALA A 526 13.85 -29.60 46.40
CA ALA A 526 13.71 -29.31 44.98
C ALA A 526 15.08 -29.16 44.27
N ALA A 527 16.13 -28.72 44.98
CA ALA A 527 17.46 -28.54 44.42
C ALA A 527 18.17 -29.85 44.03
N THR A 528 17.73 -30.99 44.56
CA THR A 528 18.34 -32.30 44.28
C THR A 528 17.42 -33.27 43.56
N GLU A 529 16.10 -33.16 43.73
CA GLU A 529 15.13 -34.16 43.25
C GLU A 529 15.08 -34.31 41.73
N LEU A 530 15.19 -33.22 40.97
CA LEU A 530 15.05 -33.21 39.51
C LEU A 530 16.35 -32.85 38.78
N ARG A 531 17.50 -33.30 39.29
CA ARG A 531 18.78 -33.11 38.59
C ARG A 531 18.86 -33.95 37.31
N ALA A 532 19.48 -33.37 36.29
CA ALA A 532 19.80 -34.03 35.03
C ALA A 532 21.25 -33.70 34.63
N ASP A 533 21.88 -34.57 33.82
CA ASP A 533 23.26 -34.35 33.34
C ASP A 533 23.35 -33.14 32.41
N LYS A 534 22.26 -32.84 31.69
CA LYS A 534 22.12 -31.70 30.78
C LYS A 534 20.80 -30.99 31.00
N GLU A 535 20.79 -29.70 30.73
CA GLU A 535 19.59 -28.87 30.74
C GLU A 535 19.56 -28.05 29.43
N TYR A 536 18.39 -28.00 28.79
CA TYR A 536 18.22 -27.25 27.56
C TYR A 536 16.86 -26.54 27.55
N VAL A 537 16.87 -25.23 27.27
CA VAL A 537 15.68 -24.39 27.20
C VAL A 537 15.22 -24.30 25.75
N ILE A 538 13.93 -24.49 25.52
CA ILE A 538 13.30 -24.49 24.20
C ILE A 538 12.18 -23.47 24.22
N GLN A 539 12.41 -22.31 23.62
CA GLN A 539 11.42 -21.26 23.40
C GLN A 539 10.85 -21.38 22.00
N LEU A 540 9.53 -21.53 21.91
CA LEU A 540 8.78 -21.79 20.68
C LEU A 540 8.25 -20.48 20.10
N GLN A 541 8.47 -20.23 18.82
CA GLN A 541 7.98 -19.01 18.16
C GLN A 541 7.55 -19.26 16.71
N GLU A 542 6.70 -18.36 16.24
CA GLU A 542 6.09 -18.35 14.92
C GLU A 542 6.36 -17.02 14.22
N TRP A 543 6.56 -17.05 12.91
CA TRP A 543 6.86 -15.86 12.11
C TRP A 543 6.04 -15.85 10.83
N LEU A 544 5.63 -14.64 10.44
CA LEU A 544 5.10 -14.37 9.11
C LEU A 544 6.11 -13.51 8.34
N GLN A 545 6.74 -14.10 7.33
CA GLN A 545 7.62 -13.40 6.40
C GLN A 545 7.07 -13.55 4.99
N ARG A 546 6.77 -12.43 4.33
CA ARG A 546 6.30 -12.40 2.94
C ARG A 546 6.90 -11.22 2.21
N GLU A 547 7.31 -11.45 0.96
CA GLU A 547 7.82 -10.40 0.07
C GLU A 547 9.01 -9.60 0.66
N GLY A 548 9.82 -10.21 1.51
CA GLY A 548 10.95 -9.53 2.15
C GLY A 548 10.58 -8.69 3.38
N LEU A 549 9.33 -8.74 3.84
CA LEU A 549 8.84 -8.03 5.02
C LEU A 549 8.38 -9.03 6.10
N THR A 550 8.60 -8.65 7.36
CA THR A 550 8.05 -9.36 8.52
C THR A 550 6.79 -8.68 9.02
N TYR A 551 5.76 -9.51 9.23
CA TYR A 551 4.49 -9.14 9.82
C TYR A 551 4.33 -9.91 11.13
N PRO A 552 3.59 -9.38 12.11
CA PRO A 552 3.19 -10.17 13.26
C PRO A 552 2.32 -11.34 12.80
N ALA A 553 2.65 -12.56 13.26
CA ALA A 553 1.86 -13.75 12.96
C ALA A 553 0.57 -13.72 13.78
N MET A 554 -0.58 -13.79 13.11
CA MET A 554 -1.91 -13.72 13.72
C MET A 554 -2.85 -14.75 13.09
N LEU A 555 -3.81 -15.27 13.87
CA LEU A 555 -4.80 -16.26 13.42
C LEU A 555 -5.93 -15.62 12.58
N MET A 556 -5.56 -14.99 11.46
CA MET A 556 -6.48 -14.36 10.53
C MET A 556 -6.02 -14.50 9.08
N GLU A 557 -6.92 -14.23 8.14
CA GLU A 557 -6.60 -14.29 6.70
C GLU A 557 -5.43 -13.36 6.35
N GLY A 558 -4.44 -13.91 5.65
CA GLY A 558 -3.19 -13.19 5.34
C GLY A 558 -2.15 -13.15 6.48
N GLY A 559 -2.56 -13.39 7.74
CA GLY A 559 -1.73 -13.28 8.94
C GLY A 559 -1.09 -14.59 9.43
N LEU A 560 -1.46 -15.74 8.86
CA LEU A 560 -0.96 -17.05 9.32
C LEU A 560 0.57 -17.20 9.16
N PRO A 561 1.28 -17.75 10.16
CA PRO A 561 2.73 -17.93 10.10
C PRO A 561 3.15 -18.92 9.02
N ASN A 562 4.34 -18.70 8.46
CA ASN A 562 4.97 -19.59 7.49
C ASN A 562 6.39 -20.03 7.89
N TYR A 563 6.94 -19.51 8.99
CA TYR A 563 8.16 -20.01 9.60
C TYR A 563 7.95 -20.25 11.09
N PHE A 564 8.63 -21.26 11.63
CA PHE A 564 8.53 -21.65 13.02
C PHE A 564 9.93 -21.87 13.58
N THR A 565 10.19 -21.48 14.81
CA THR A 565 11.57 -21.44 15.33
C THR A 565 11.70 -21.93 16.76
N ILE A 566 12.73 -22.74 17.01
CA ILE A 566 13.23 -23.05 18.35
C ILE A 566 14.38 -22.08 18.63
N ASN A 567 14.28 -21.31 19.71
CA ASN A 567 15.30 -20.35 20.12
C ASN A 567 15.76 -19.45 18.96
N GLY A 568 14.79 -18.98 18.16
CA GLY A 568 15.00 -18.01 17.08
C GLY A 568 15.57 -18.62 15.80
N LYS A 569 15.79 -19.94 15.72
CA LYS A 569 16.24 -20.61 14.50
C LYS A 569 15.22 -21.64 14.04
N ALA A 570 15.07 -21.79 12.73
CA ALA A 570 14.33 -22.88 12.12
C ALA A 570 15.32 -24.00 11.72
N PHE A 571 14.89 -25.26 11.77
CA PHE A 571 15.71 -26.37 11.29
C PHE A 571 16.03 -26.19 9.79
N PRO A 572 17.26 -26.47 9.32
CA PRO A 572 18.37 -27.15 9.99
C PRO A 572 19.33 -26.24 10.79
N SER A 573 18.99 -24.96 10.99
CA SER A 573 19.86 -24.01 11.71
C SER A 573 19.74 -24.08 13.23
N THR A 574 18.81 -24.87 13.75
CA THR A 574 18.65 -25.16 15.18
C THR A 574 19.83 -25.96 15.74
N ASP A 575 19.99 -25.93 17.06
CA ASP A 575 21.12 -26.59 17.71
C ASP A 575 20.96 -28.11 17.75
N THR A 576 22.10 -28.80 17.79
CA THR A 576 22.18 -30.24 18.05
C THR A 576 22.80 -30.47 19.42
N VAL A 577 22.08 -31.12 20.33
CA VAL A 577 22.58 -31.43 21.67
C VAL A 577 23.27 -32.79 21.63
N THR A 578 24.58 -32.82 21.88
CA THR A 578 25.33 -34.08 21.96
C THR A 578 25.29 -34.66 23.37
N MET A 579 24.98 -35.95 23.46
CA MET A 579 24.84 -36.73 24.70
C MET A 579 25.53 -38.09 24.57
N LYS A 580 25.76 -38.75 25.72
CA LYS A 580 26.18 -40.16 25.77
C LYS A 580 25.06 -41.05 26.27
N VAL A 581 25.07 -42.33 25.90
CA VAL A 581 24.15 -43.32 26.47
C VAL A 581 24.24 -43.30 28.00
N GLY A 582 23.09 -43.36 28.66
CA GLY A 582 22.93 -43.26 30.12
C GLY A 582 22.76 -41.83 30.65
N GLN A 583 23.09 -40.79 29.87
CA GLN A 583 22.88 -39.41 30.30
C GLN A 583 21.40 -39.02 30.27
N THR A 584 21.03 -38.15 31.19
CA THR A 584 19.71 -37.53 31.31
C THR A 584 19.75 -36.08 30.83
N ILE A 585 18.68 -35.63 30.18
CA ILE A 585 18.48 -34.22 29.81
C ILE A 585 17.14 -33.73 30.31
N LYS A 586 17.15 -32.55 30.93
CA LYS A 586 15.96 -31.77 31.23
C LYS A 586 15.69 -30.81 30.07
N LEU A 587 14.62 -31.04 29.34
CA LEU A 587 14.13 -30.12 28.32
C LEU A 587 13.06 -29.22 28.95
N ARG A 588 13.27 -27.91 28.91
CA ARG A 588 12.33 -26.90 29.40
C ARG A 588 11.62 -26.27 28.22
N PHE A 589 10.42 -26.73 27.91
CA PHE A 589 9.59 -26.16 26.85
C PHE A 589 8.90 -24.89 27.37
N ILE A 590 8.97 -23.81 26.59
CA ILE A 590 8.33 -22.53 26.87
C ILE A 590 7.53 -22.12 25.62
N GLY A 591 6.21 -22.05 25.76
CA GLY A 591 5.30 -21.55 24.74
C GLY A 591 5.35 -20.02 24.67
N THR A 592 6.40 -19.47 24.09
CA THR A 592 6.58 -18.01 23.91
C THR A 592 5.80 -17.44 22.74
N ASN A 593 5.22 -18.30 21.91
CA ASN A 593 4.41 -17.96 20.76
C ASN A 593 3.02 -17.44 21.16
N ASN A 594 2.33 -16.79 20.22
CA ASN A 594 1.03 -16.16 20.47
C ASN A 594 -0.17 -17.04 20.05
N ASN A 595 0.01 -17.97 19.09
CA ASN A 595 -1.13 -18.55 18.40
C ASN A 595 -1.32 -20.05 18.63
N PHE A 596 -0.41 -20.87 18.11
CA PHE A 596 -0.64 -22.31 18.01
C PHE A 596 -0.24 -23.07 19.28
N VAL A 597 -0.98 -24.11 19.60
CA VAL A 597 -0.46 -25.14 20.49
C VAL A 597 0.57 -25.95 19.71
N HIS A 598 1.75 -26.16 20.31
CA HIS A 598 2.81 -26.97 19.74
C HIS A 598 2.91 -28.32 20.47
N PRO A 599 2.41 -29.44 19.89
CA PRO A 599 2.63 -30.78 20.43
C PRO A 599 4.11 -31.15 20.28
N MET A 600 4.92 -30.99 21.32
CA MET A 600 6.35 -31.28 21.29
C MET A 600 6.60 -32.76 21.54
N HIS A 601 7.06 -33.45 20.51
CA HIS A 601 7.40 -34.87 20.48
C HIS A 601 8.91 -35.09 20.58
N VAL A 602 9.35 -36.13 21.31
CA VAL A 602 10.76 -36.55 21.37
C VAL A 602 10.89 -38.01 20.99
N HIS A 603 11.64 -38.29 19.93
CA HIS A 603 11.92 -39.66 19.49
C HIS A 603 12.77 -40.42 20.53
N GLY A 604 12.69 -41.76 20.51
CA GLY A 604 13.45 -42.62 21.44
C GLY A 604 12.89 -42.61 22.86
N GLY A 605 11.62 -42.18 23.00
CA GLY A 605 10.89 -42.02 24.25
C GLY A 605 10.61 -43.32 25.02
N PRO A 606 9.82 -43.22 26.11
CA PRO A 606 9.15 -42.01 26.60
C PRO A 606 10.10 -41.04 27.35
N PHE A 607 9.65 -39.80 27.55
CA PHE A 607 10.16 -38.89 28.60
C PHE A 607 9.17 -38.85 29.76
N THR A 608 9.61 -38.35 30.91
CA THR A 608 8.75 -38.10 32.07
C THR A 608 8.46 -36.61 32.20
N VAL A 609 7.19 -36.22 32.28
CA VAL A 609 6.79 -34.84 32.61
C VAL A 609 6.95 -34.63 34.11
N VAL A 610 7.79 -33.66 34.49
CA VAL A 610 8.18 -33.45 35.89
C VAL A 610 7.79 -32.10 36.46
N ALA A 611 7.56 -31.08 35.64
CA ALA A 611 7.05 -29.78 36.08
C ALA A 611 6.08 -29.18 35.06
N ARG A 612 5.18 -28.34 35.54
CA ARG A 612 4.25 -27.54 34.72
C ARG A 612 4.20 -26.11 35.25
N ASP A 613 4.29 -25.15 34.33
CA ASP A 613 4.17 -23.72 34.59
C ASP A 613 5.13 -23.21 35.69
N GLY A 614 6.30 -23.83 35.80
CA GLY A 614 7.33 -23.51 36.79
C GLY A 614 7.25 -24.33 38.08
N TYR A 615 6.17 -25.08 38.31
CA TYR A 615 5.99 -25.86 39.54
C TYR A 615 6.26 -27.34 39.32
N ASP A 616 7.12 -27.92 40.16
CA ASP A 616 7.41 -29.34 40.16
C ASP A 616 6.15 -30.16 40.48
N LEU A 617 5.88 -31.17 39.66
CA LEU A 617 4.83 -32.13 39.92
C LEU A 617 5.27 -33.04 41.06
N LYS A 618 4.34 -33.30 41.99
CA LYS A 618 4.50 -34.34 43.01
C LYS A 618 4.82 -35.67 42.31
N PRO A 619 5.63 -36.56 42.91
CA PRO A 619 6.00 -37.84 42.29
C PRO A 619 4.79 -38.65 41.79
N SER A 620 3.66 -38.63 42.49
CA SER A 620 2.42 -39.34 42.12
C SER A 620 1.66 -38.72 40.94
N ALA A 621 1.99 -37.48 40.55
CA ALA A 621 1.37 -36.75 39.44
C ALA A 621 2.28 -36.67 38.20
N ARG A 622 3.52 -37.16 38.30
CA ARG A 622 4.42 -37.30 37.15
C ARG A 622 3.91 -38.43 36.27
N PHE A 623 4.05 -38.25 34.96
CA PHE A 623 3.59 -39.24 33.99
C PHE A 623 4.57 -39.31 32.81
N GLU A 624 4.60 -40.48 32.16
CA GLU A 624 5.36 -40.68 30.94
C GLU A 624 4.54 -40.27 29.72
N ALA A 625 5.21 -39.64 28.77
CA ALA A 625 4.67 -39.30 27.47
C ALA A 625 5.79 -39.31 26.43
N ASP A 626 5.41 -39.39 25.15
CA ASP A 626 6.33 -39.10 24.05
C ASP A 626 6.06 -37.72 23.45
N THR A 627 4.91 -37.11 23.75
CA THR A 627 4.43 -35.86 23.18
C THR A 627 3.68 -35.07 24.23
N VAL A 628 3.95 -33.77 24.35
CA VAL A 628 3.21 -32.86 25.25
C VAL A 628 2.75 -31.62 24.50
N ASN A 629 1.50 -31.21 24.71
CA ASN A 629 0.95 -29.99 24.14
C ASN A 629 1.46 -28.77 24.91
N VAL A 630 2.24 -27.92 24.25
CA VAL A 630 2.74 -26.66 24.79
C VAL A 630 1.96 -25.52 24.13
N GLY A 631 0.99 -24.96 24.84
CA GLY A 631 0.22 -23.80 24.37
C GLY A 631 0.92 -22.45 24.67
N PRO A 632 0.43 -21.35 24.09
CA PRO A 632 0.85 -19.99 24.44
C PRO A 632 0.84 -19.77 25.95
N GLY A 633 1.95 -19.29 26.49
CA GLY A 633 2.17 -19.05 27.92
C GLY A 633 2.50 -20.28 28.77
N GLN A 634 2.31 -21.51 28.28
CA GLN A 634 2.59 -22.72 29.08
C GLN A 634 4.07 -23.07 29.14
N ARG A 635 4.48 -23.71 30.24
CA ARG A 635 5.82 -24.28 30.37
C ARG A 635 5.73 -25.73 30.84
N TYR A 636 6.56 -26.59 30.25
CA TYR A 636 6.71 -27.98 30.69
C TYR A 636 8.19 -28.33 30.81
N ASP A 637 8.57 -28.90 31.95
CA ASP A 637 9.87 -29.51 32.10
C ASP A 637 9.72 -31.03 31.98
N VAL A 638 10.52 -31.64 31.12
CA VAL A 638 10.53 -33.09 30.91
C VAL A 638 11.94 -33.66 31.09
N LEU A 639 12.01 -34.85 31.66
CA LEU A 639 13.26 -35.62 31.77
C LEU A 639 13.28 -36.71 30.70
N TRP A 640 14.31 -36.69 29.86
CA TRP A 640 14.56 -37.71 28.85
C TRP A 640 15.91 -38.37 29.09
N THR A 641 15.99 -39.68 28.90
CA THR A 641 17.22 -40.46 29.10
C THR A 641 17.73 -40.99 27.77
N ALA A 642 19.02 -40.81 27.51
CA ALA A 642 19.71 -41.33 26.34
C ALA A 642 19.87 -42.85 26.45
N ARG A 643 18.90 -43.62 25.94
CA ARG A 643 18.88 -45.09 26.09
C ARG A 643 19.68 -45.85 25.03
N ARG A 644 19.79 -45.28 23.82
CA ARG A 644 20.47 -45.91 22.68
C ARG A 644 21.19 -44.85 21.83
N PRO A 645 22.32 -45.20 21.18
CA PRO A 645 23.01 -44.30 20.27
C PRO A 645 22.14 -43.98 19.05
N GLY A 646 22.33 -42.78 18.48
CA GLY A 646 21.61 -42.31 17.30
C GLY A 646 21.18 -40.84 17.39
N ALA A 647 20.64 -40.33 16.27
CA ALA A 647 20.02 -39.02 16.20
C ALA A 647 18.52 -39.14 16.52
N TRP A 648 18.09 -38.47 17.59
CA TRP A 648 16.71 -38.45 18.05
C TRP A 648 16.14 -37.05 17.87
N LEU A 649 15.01 -36.95 17.15
CA LEU A 649 14.38 -35.66 16.90
C LEU A 649 13.60 -35.18 18.12
N VAL A 650 13.64 -33.87 18.35
CA VAL A 650 12.70 -33.13 19.20
C VAL A 650 11.97 -32.18 18.27
N HIS A 651 10.65 -32.34 18.10
CA HIS A 651 9.92 -31.53 17.13
C HIS A 651 8.45 -31.31 17.46
N CYS A 652 7.87 -30.27 16.85
CA CYS A 652 6.42 -30.10 16.84
C CYS A 652 5.76 -31.19 15.97
N HIS A 653 4.70 -31.82 16.45
CA HIS A 653 3.97 -32.89 15.74
C HIS A 653 2.80 -32.36 14.88
N ILE A 654 2.80 -31.07 14.55
CA ILE A 654 1.95 -30.49 13.50
C ILE A 654 2.81 -30.40 12.23
N PRO A 655 2.51 -31.15 11.15
CA PRO A 655 3.38 -31.22 9.97
C PRO A 655 3.69 -29.86 9.32
N HIS A 656 2.75 -28.92 9.33
CA HIS A 656 3.00 -27.57 8.83
C HIS A 656 4.14 -26.87 9.59
N HIS A 657 4.27 -27.13 10.90
CA HIS A 657 5.25 -26.49 11.78
C HIS A 657 6.66 -27.09 11.65
N THR A 658 6.79 -28.19 10.89
CA THR A 658 8.06 -28.81 10.53
C THR A 658 8.50 -28.45 9.11
N THR A 659 8.01 -27.32 8.59
CA THR A 659 8.39 -26.78 7.28
C THR A 659 8.96 -25.37 7.40
N ASN A 660 9.73 -24.96 6.39
CA ASN A 660 10.15 -23.58 6.19
C ASN A 660 9.38 -23.06 4.97
N ASN A 661 8.40 -22.19 5.19
CA ASN A 661 7.51 -21.69 4.15
C ASN A 661 6.84 -22.80 3.32
N ASN A 662 6.28 -23.80 4.02
CA ASN A 662 5.64 -24.99 3.43
C ASN A 662 6.58 -25.94 2.67
N VAL A 663 7.90 -25.78 2.82
CA VAL A 663 8.90 -26.67 2.21
C VAL A 663 9.76 -27.33 3.30
N GLU A 664 9.95 -28.64 3.21
CA GLU A 664 10.93 -29.35 4.01
C GLU A 664 12.32 -29.27 3.37
N HIS A 665 13.33 -28.93 4.17
CA HIS A 665 14.73 -28.88 3.79
C HIS A 665 15.53 -29.86 4.64
N HIS A 666 16.29 -30.76 4.01
CA HIS A 666 17.05 -31.80 4.69
C HIS A 666 16.19 -32.73 5.58
N GLY A 667 14.98 -33.07 5.13
CA GLY A 667 14.08 -33.98 5.83
C GLY A 667 13.31 -33.35 6.99
N GLY A 668 13.26 -32.02 7.06
CA GLY A 668 12.51 -31.29 8.09
C GLY A 668 12.54 -29.78 7.90
N GLY A 669 12.15 -29.05 8.93
CA GLY A 669 12.06 -27.59 8.93
C GLY A 669 11.49 -27.08 10.24
N GLY A 670 11.36 -25.77 10.37
CA GLY A 670 10.62 -25.16 11.47
C GLY A 670 11.06 -25.59 12.87
N LEU A 671 10.09 -26.00 13.70
CA LEU A 671 10.25 -26.44 15.09
C LEU A 671 10.81 -27.87 15.18
N MET A 672 12.07 -28.04 14.77
CA MET A 672 12.81 -29.30 14.89
C MET A 672 14.21 -29.05 15.44
N MET A 673 14.70 -29.97 16.28
CA MET A 673 16.10 -30.04 16.70
C MET A 673 16.53 -31.49 16.93
N VAL A 674 17.83 -31.73 17.15
CA VAL A 674 18.39 -33.09 17.25
C VAL A 674 19.08 -33.30 18.59
N LEU A 675 18.76 -34.42 19.25
CA LEU A 675 19.58 -35.01 20.30
C LEU A 675 20.46 -36.08 19.68
N ASN A 676 21.77 -35.84 19.63
CA ASN A 676 22.75 -36.77 19.06
C ASN A 676 23.39 -37.59 20.18
N VAL A 677 22.98 -38.85 20.32
CA VAL A 677 23.47 -39.77 21.35
C VAL A 677 24.61 -40.62 20.79
N ARG A 678 25.75 -40.57 21.47
CA ARG A 678 26.94 -41.40 21.22
C ARG A 678 27.08 -42.47 22.29
N ASP A 679 27.88 -43.49 21.99
CA ASP A 679 28.21 -44.57 22.94
C ASP A 679 28.92 -44.06 24.20
#